data_AF-A0A2R6BEM3-F1
#
_entry.id   AF-A0A2R6BEM3-F1
#
_cell.length_a   1.000
_cell.length_b   1.000
_cell.length_c   1.000
_cell.angle_alpha   90.00
_cell.angle_beta   90.00
_cell.angle_gamma   90.00
#
_symmetry.space_group_name_H-M   'P 1'
#
loop_
_entity.id
_entity.type
_entity.pdbx_description
1 polymer ?
#
loop_
_entity_poly.entity_id
_entity_poly.type
_entity_poly.pdbx_seq_one_letter_code
_entity_poly.pdbx_strand_id
1 'polypeptide(L)'
;MIYKSKMGEEELAPVVKSRPSSQTAFYAILAVLVVATAVLVDLNYGTPAERLVFSEVVIIWGALLLLYFIFNRPFITTSERFRKTESWVKRWLYTTNHKDIGILYIVTALFYAFVGGMLAEFMRTQLAVPENHFLNPLEYNEAVSIHGLVMIFWFLSPLAFGFANYFVPLQIKAKDLAFPRLNALSYWTYAFSGLLVVLAFFLPGGDINGGWTLYSPLTSNTFMSGPGPTLGFAGFTLLIGSITIGSINFIVTLVAERGPGVTWSKIPMFTWFILFTVVQMLFAFPDLLSGMFMLIADRLAGTIFFTSTAGGALLWDNIFWFFGHPEVYIVLLPAFGAICEVLPVFARKRLFGKNAILVATFALVVPFSFLVWGHHMFTTPIPPTEKMAFMVSTMGISLPFDVIVIAWLITITGGSLRLKTPFLFALASIVVFIIGGIAGVFLASVPLDMLFRGSYFVVAHFHYVMVGASVFGLFAAFYYWFPKMTGRMYNEFLGKLHFALSMISFNLLYFPMYFLMDMPRRIVTYNVPSWTLPNLLATIGGYIFGAVQFILVANFIQSMRNGAPAPTNPWDADTPEWEPEQVLEEVNGGFTTPAKITPSLGLGVGNSPPIAKAPAVDALRSGQQAATTTQVGPNVVVRHHVSTRPIVLSGGISIALLGLAMLQYAYLGLPILAIGATIAVMSIVGWAWDDMNSVFRIPEGITEKWPFTQVSRLKLGMWSLIFSDVILFATILTGDAYIRINSPTWPAPNTLHPIVLGTISTFILLSSSPAAYMALDSIRKGSTRGMLSWLGVTLALGSIFDGFEFYEWWQLFSQNMYPSTSNALTTYFFTVGIHATHVLIGLLVMVYLIIKGLRGGFTKSNQEAVEMFGIYWSFVDALWVFIFAFFFLL
;
A
#
# COMPACT_ATOMS: atom_id res chain seq x y z
N MET A 1 63.55 3.47 22.77
CA MET A 1 64.66 2.90 21.99
C MET A 1 64.13 1.73 21.18
N ILE A 2 64.44 1.78 19.88
CA ILE A 2 64.42 0.76 18.82
C ILE A 2 64.58 -0.68 19.34
N TYR A 3 63.80 -1.66 18.83
CA TYR A 3 64.31 -2.77 17.99
C TYR A 3 63.25 -3.76 17.49
N LYS A 4 63.39 -4.09 16.20
CA LYS A 4 62.82 -5.24 15.47
C LYS A 4 63.42 -6.57 15.96
N SER A 5 62.64 -7.66 15.94
CA SER A 5 62.99 -8.95 15.30
C SER A 5 61.75 -9.87 15.27
N LYS A 6 61.24 -10.24 14.09
CA LYS A 6 61.38 -11.56 13.44
C LYS A 6 60.89 -12.77 14.25
N MET A 7 59.96 -13.51 13.62
CA MET A 7 59.62 -14.95 13.64
C MET A 7 58.08 -15.04 13.66
N GLY A 8 57.38 -15.84 12.87
CA GLY A 8 57.67 -16.84 11.86
C GLY A 8 56.31 -17.26 11.33
N GLU A 9 56.25 -17.72 10.08
CA GLU A 9 55.03 -18.27 9.48
C GLU A 9 54.60 -19.51 10.28
N GLU A 10 53.44 -19.42 10.94
CA GLU A 10 52.63 -20.60 11.26
C GLU A 10 51.40 -20.59 10.36
N GLU A 11 51.38 -21.59 9.51
CA GLU A 11 50.34 -22.02 8.59
C GLU A 11 49.07 -22.37 9.38
N LEU A 12 48.27 -21.36 9.76
CA LEU A 12 46.94 -21.60 10.32
C LEU A 12 46.00 -21.98 9.19
N ALA A 13 45.74 -23.29 9.10
CA ALA A 13 44.70 -23.92 8.31
C ALA A 13 43.42 -23.06 8.25
N PRO A 14 42.69 -23.05 7.11
CA PRO A 14 41.43 -22.33 7.03
C PRO A 14 40.48 -22.94 8.05
N VAL A 15 40.25 -22.23 9.15
CA VAL A 15 39.16 -22.51 10.06
C VAL A 15 37.91 -22.49 9.20
N VAL A 16 37.34 -23.67 8.96
CA VAL A 16 36.02 -23.86 8.37
C VAL A 16 35.04 -23.19 9.33
N LYS A 17 34.87 -21.88 9.15
CA LYS A 17 33.95 -21.07 9.96
C LYS A 17 32.55 -21.57 9.68
N SER A 18 31.90 -21.96 10.76
CA SER A 18 30.51 -22.42 10.82
C SER A 18 29.62 -21.66 9.83
N ARG A 19 28.90 -22.43 9.01
CA ARG A 19 27.89 -21.93 8.09
C ARG A 19 26.95 -20.98 8.86
N PRO A 20 26.64 -19.78 8.35
CA PRO A 20 25.85 -18.82 9.09
C PRO A 20 24.45 -19.39 9.35
N SER A 21 23.92 -19.18 10.56
CA SER A 21 22.55 -19.56 10.98
C SER A 21 21.45 -19.10 10.01
N SER A 22 21.72 -18.12 9.15
CA SER A 22 20.86 -17.71 8.05
C SER A 22 20.61 -18.80 7.00
N GLN A 23 21.55 -19.72 6.79
CA GLN A 23 21.34 -20.87 5.90
C GLN A 23 20.37 -21.88 6.53
N THR A 24 20.48 -22.14 7.83
CA THR A 24 19.55 -23.04 8.54
C THR A 24 18.12 -22.52 8.52
N ALA A 25 17.92 -21.20 8.73
CA ALA A 25 16.60 -20.58 8.62
C ALA A 25 16.05 -20.62 7.19
N PHE A 26 16.89 -20.38 6.18
CA PHE A 26 16.52 -20.54 4.77
C PHE A 26 16.09 -21.97 4.46
N TYR A 27 16.86 -22.98 4.88
CA TYR A 27 16.51 -24.39 4.66
C TYR A 27 15.26 -24.81 5.46
N ALA A 28 15.00 -24.23 6.64
CA ALA A 28 13.78 -24.47 7.40
C ALA A 28 12.54 -23.85 6.71
N ILE A 29 12.64 -22.61 6.21
CA ILE A 29 11.54 -21.97 5.45
C ILE A 29 11.33 -22.70 4.12
N LEU A 30 12.41 -23.09 3.43
CA LEU A 30 12.36 -23.93 2.24
C LEU A 30 11.66 -25.27 2.53
N ALA A 31 12.02 -25.94 3.63
CA ALA A 31 11.38 -27.18 4.04
C ALA A 31 9.89 -26.97 4.37
N VAL A 32 9.52 -25.89 5.05
CA VAL A 32 8.12 -25.55 5.33
C VAL A 32 7.36 -25.26 4.03
N LEU A 33 7.93 -24.53 3.07
CA LEU A 33 7.29 -24.27 1.78
C LEU A 33 7.15 -25.54 0.94
N VAL A 34 8.17 -26.40 0.92
CA VAL A 34 8.12 -27.69 0.21
C VAL A 34 7.09 -28.63 0.85
N VAL A 35 7.05 -28.71 2.18
CA VAL A 35 6.07 -29.53 2.91
C VAL A 35 4.66 -28.95 2.78
N ALA A 36 4.49 -27.63 2.89
CA ALA A 36 3.20 -26.98 2.67
C ALA A 36 2.71 -27.20 1.23
N THR A 37 3.59 -27.10 0.23
CA THR A 37 3.28 -27.44 -1.16
C THR A 37 2.88 -28.90 -1.28
N ALA A 38 3.62 -29.83 -0.67
CA ALA A 38 3.30 -31.25 -0.71
C ALA A 38 1.95 -31.55 -0.03
N VAL A 39 1.64 -30.90 1.09
CA VAL A 39 0.35 -31.01 1.79
C VAL A 39 -0.79 -30.38 0.99
N LEU A 40 -0.57 -29.24 0.34
CA LEU A 40 -1.56 -28.59 -0.53
C LEU A 40 -1.85 -29.43 -1.79
N VAL A 41 -0.81 -30.07 -2.35
CA VAL A 41 -0.94 -31.06 -3.42
C VAL A 41 -1.72 -32.29 -2.94
N ASP A 42 -1.48 -32.75 -1.71
CA ASP A 42 -2.20 -33.89 -1.11
C ASP A 42 -3.68 -33.57 -0.82
N LEU A 43 -3.97 -32.34 -0.39
CA LEU A 43 -5.34 -31.84 -0.13
C LEU A 43 -6.18 -31.65 -1.41
N ASN A 44 -5.55 -31.62 -2.60
CA ASN A 44 -6.22 -31.53 -3.89
C ASN A 44 -6.58 -32.91 -4.51
N TYR A 45 -6.38 -34.02 -3.79
CA TYR A 45 -6.80 -35.35 -4.26
C TYR A 45 -8.34 -35.51 -4.25
N GLY A 46 -8.96 -35.27 -5.41
CA GLY A 46 -10.37 -35.57 -5.66
C GLY A 46 -10.90 -35.37 -7.08
N THR A 47 -10.19 -34.65 -7.96
CA THR A 47 -10.48 -34.52 -9.41
C THR A 47 -9.15 -34.41 -10.18
N PRO A 48 -9.09 -34.63 -11.52
CA PRO A 48 -7.88 -35.14 -12.20
C PRO A 48 -6.59 -34.38 -11.86
N ALA A 49 -5.77 -35.05 -11.06
CA ALA A 49 -4.46 -34.65 -10.60
C ALA A 49 -3.40 -34.80 -11.71
N GLU A 50 -3.51 -34.03 -12.78
CA GLU A 50 -2.46 -33.91 -13.80
C GLU A 50 -2.22 -32.45 -14.20
N ARG A 51 -1.60 -31.70 -13.29
CA ARG A 51 -0.62 -30.63 -13.53
C ARG A 51 -0.45 -29.87 -12.23
N LEU A 52 0.74 -29.91 -11.64
CA LEU A 52 1.21 -28.73 -10.92
C LEU A 52 1.11 -27.58 -11.93
N VAL A 53 0.24 -26.61 -11.68
CA VAL A 53 0.00 -25.55 -12.66
C VAL A 53 1.30 -24.77 -12.76
N PHE A 54 1.77 -24.49 -13.97
CA PHE A 54 3.06 -23.84 -14.20
C PHE A 54 3.18 -22.51 -13.43
N SER A 55 2.04 -21.85 -13.15
CA SER A 55 1.89 -20.69 -12.25
C SER A 55 2.30 -20.98 -10.80
N GLU A 56 1.90 -22.12 -10.23
CA GLU A 56 2.26 -22.56 -8.87
C GLU A 56 3.78 -22.75 -8.74
N VAL A 57 4.40 -23.36 -9.75
CA VAL A 57 5.85 -23.53 -9.84
C VAL A 57 6.52 -22.16 -9.91
N VAL A 58 6.07 -21.25 -10.78
CA VAL A 58 6.67 -19.91 -10.91
C VAL A 58 6.53 -19.09 -9.63
N ILE A 59 5.41 -19.22 -8.92
CA ILE A 59 5.15 -18.56 -7.64
C ILE A 59 6.04 -19.13 -6.54
N ILE A 60 6.15 -20.46 -6.43
CA ILE A 60 7.04 -21.12 -5.47
C ILE A 60 8.49 -20.76 -5.78
N TRP A 61 8.94 -20.91 -7.03
CA TRP A 61 10.30 -20.56 -7.44
C TRP A 61 10.58 -19.06 -7.32
N GLY A 62 9.58 -18.22 -7.55
CA GLY A 62 9.64 -16.78 -7.31
C GLY A 62 9.79 -16.46 -5.83
N ALA A 63 9.00 -17.10 -4.96
CA ALA A 63 9.11 -16.96 -3.50
C ALA A 63 10.47 -17.49 -3.01
N LEU A 64 10.96 -18.60 -3.58
CA LEU A 64 12.30 -19.14 -3.30
C LEU A 64 13.40 -18.21 -3.80
N LEU A 65 13.23 -17.54 -4.94
CA LEU A 65 14.11 -16.49 -5.45
C LEU A 65 14.09 -15.26 -4.53
N LEU A 66 12.93 -14.81 -4.08
CA LEU A 66 12.78 -13.70 -3.14
C LEU A 66 13.46 -14.02 -1.81
N LEU A 67 13.21 -15.21 -1.25
CA LEU A 67 13.87 -15.70 -0.04
C LEU A 67 15.38 -15.85 -0.28
N TYR A 68 15.80 -16.39 -1.42
CA TYR A 68 17.21 -16.43 -1.81
C TYR A 68 17.81 -15.02 -1.89
N PHE A 69 17.11 -14.03 -2.44
CA PHE A 69 17.58 -12.66 -2.54
C PHE A 69 17.68 -11.97 -1.17
N ILE A 70 16.72 -12.22 -0.28
CA ILE A 70 16.70 -11.74 1.11
C ILE A 70 17.82 -12.40 1.95
N PHE A 71 18.06 -13.71 1.76
CA PHE A 71 18.96 -14.50 2.62
C PHE A 71 20.39 -14.68 2.06
N ASN A 72 20.57 -14.81 0.74
CA ASN A 72 21.85 -15.09 0.07
C ASN A 72 22.56 -13.86 -0.55
N ARG A 73 22.09 -12.63 -0.24
CA ARG A 73 22.93 -11.42 -0.25
C ARG A 73 23.52 -10.95 -1.61
N PRO A 74 22.88 -11.06 -2.78
CA PRO A 74 23.58 -10.67 -4.03
C PRO A 74 23.67 -9.15 -4.26
N PHE A 75 22.91 -8.33 -3.52
CA PHE A 75 22.75 -6.88 -3.76
C PHE A 75 23.36 -5.96 -2.70
N ILE A 76 23.87 -6.46 -1.58
CA ILE A 76 24.21 -5.59 -0.43
C ILE A 76 25.66 -5.81 0.00
N THR A 77 26.50 -4.81 -0.29
CA THR A 77 27.91 -4.80 0.10
C THR A 77 28.05 -4.61 1.60
N THR A 78 28.74 -5.52 2.28
CA THR A 78 29.15 -5.34 3.67
C THR A 78 30.24 -4.27 3.76
N SER A 79 29.97 -3.14 4.41
CA SER A 79 31.07 -2.29 4.88
C SER A 79 31.79 -3.00 6.02
N GLU A 80 33.11 -2.89 6.11
CA GLU A 80 33.90 -3.49 7.20
C GLU A 80 33.46 -3.01 8.60
N ARG A 81 32.68 -1.92 8.70
CA ARG A 81 32.06 -1.43 9.93
C ARG A 81 30.86 -2.25 10.43
N PHE A 82 30.23 -3.08 9.59
CA PHE A 82 29.05 -3.89 9.98
C PHE A 82 29.37 -5.15 10.78
N ARG A 83 30.64 -5.35 11.14
CA ARG A 83 31.09 -6.43 12.01
C ARG A 83 30.49 -6.39 13.44
N LYS A 84 29.66 -5.37 13.76
CA LYS A 84 29.03 -5.16 15.07
C LYS A 84 27.50 -5.40 15.15
N THR A 85 26.81 -5.81 14.08
CA THR A 85 25.38 -6.21 14.20
C THR A 85 25.26 -7.73 14.43
N GLU A 86 24.58 -8.17 15.50
CA GLU A 86 24.44 -9.60 15.83
C GLU A 86 23.63 -10.42 14.80
N SER A 87 22.75 -9.79 14.00
CA SER A 87 22.04 -10.48 12.90
C SER A 87 21.54 -9.53 11.82
N TRP A 88 21.97 -9.79 10.58
CA TRP A 88 21.49 -9.15 9.34
C TRP A 88 19.98 -9.24 9.16
N VAL A 89 19.40 -10.40 9.49
CA VAL A 89 17.97 -10.68 9.32
C VAL A 89 17.13 -9.78 10.22
N LYS A 90 17.58 -9.57 11.48
CA LYS A 90 16.87 -8.70 12.43
C LYS A 90 16.79 -7.25 11.98
N ARG A 91 17.76 -6.75 11.19
CA ARG A 91 17.69 -5.39 10.62
C ARG A 91 16.45 -5.27 9.75
N TRP A 92 16.28 -6.14 8.76
CA TRP A 92 15.19 -6.03 7.80
C TRP A 92 13.83 -6.37 8.38
N LEU A 93 13.75 -7.39 9.25
CA LEU A 93 12.46 -7.81 9.83
C LEU A 93 11.87 -6.78 10.79
N TYR A 94 12.71 -6.05 11.52
CA TYR A 94 12.26 -5.20 12.63
C TYR A 94 12.53 -3.72 12.41
N THR A 95 13.11 -3.31 11.27
CA THR A 95 13.39 -1.90 10.99
C THR A 95 12.11 -1.07 10.96
N THR A 96 12.22 0.16 11.44
CA THR A 96 11.23 1.22 11.18
C THR A 96 11.83 2.41 10.45
N ASN A 97 13.08 2.30 9.96
CA ASN A 97 13.76 3.38 9.24
C ASN A 97 13.19 3.50 7.81
N HIS A 98 12.74 4.69 7.41
CA HIS A 98 12.16 4.93 6.07
C HIS A 98 13.06 4.52 4.90
N LYS A 99 14.39 4.60 5.00
CA LYS A 99 15.31 4.18 3.93
C LYS A 99 15.27 2.67 3.74
N ASP A 100 15.35 1.91 4.83
CA ASP A 100 15.29 0.45 4.80
C ASP A 100 13.89 0.00 4.34
N ILE A 101 12.82 0.62 4.85
CA ILE A 101 11.44 0.35 4.41
C ILE A 101 11.27 0.68 2.91
N GLY A 102 11.85 1.78 2.42
CA GLY A 102 11.82 2.14 1.00
C GLY A 102 12.48 1.06 0.11
N ILE A 103 13.63 0.54 0.52
CA ILE A 103 14.28 -0.59 -0.18
C ILE A 103 13.41 -1.85 -0.13
N LEU A 104 12.79 -2.14 1.02
CA LEU A 104 11.89 -3.28 1.17
C LEU A 104 10.69 -3.19 0.22
N TYR A 105 10.06 -2.01 0.10
CA TYR A 105 9.02 -1.75 -0.89
C TYR A 105 9.52 -1.98 -2.32
N ILE A 106 10.68 -1.42 -2.69
CA ILE A 106 11.27 -1.56 -4.03
C ILE A 106 11.49 -3.05 -4.37
N VAL A 107 12.13 -3.80 -3.48
CA VAL A 107 12.45 -5.22 -3.74
C VAL A 107 11.19 -6.06 -3.85
N THR A 108 10.23 -5.86 -2.96
CA THR A 108 8.96 -6.59 -2.96
C THR A 108 8.12 -6.24 -4.21
N ALA A 109 8.09 -4.96 -4.61
CA ALA A 109 7.42 -4.53 -5.82
C ALA A 109 8.06 -5.14 -7.07
N LEU A 110 9.39 -5.19 -7.16
CA LEU A 110 10.10 -5.84 -8.27
C LEU A 110 9.82 -7.35 -8.35
N PHE A 111 9.66 -8.01 -7.20
CA PHE A 111 9.22 -9.41 -7.15
C PHE A 111 7.80 -9.57 -7.74
N TYR A 112 6.86 -8.72 -7.34
CA TYR A 112 5.52 -8.75 -7.92
C TYR A 112 5.47 -8.35 -9.39
N ALA A 113 6.37 -7.46 -9.85
CA ALA A 113 6.55 -7.19 -11.29
C ALA A 113 7.01 -8.44 -12.05
N PHE A 114 7.90 -9.25 -11.47
CA PHE A 114 8.30 -10.52 -12.06
C PHE A 114 7.12 -11.49 -12.13
N VAL A 115 6.36 -11.66 -11.04
CA VAL A 115 5.16 -12.54 -11.03
C VAL A 115 4.12 -12.07 -12.05
N GLY A 116 3.74 -10.79 -12.02
CA GLY A 116 2.78 -10.22 -12.97
C GLY A 116 3.27 -10.27 -14.41
N GLY A 117 4.56 -10.04 -14.65
CA GLY A 117 5.20 -10.17 -15.96
C GLY A 117 5.15 -11.61 -16.49
N MET A 118 5.44 -12.60 -15.65
CA MET A 118 5.33 -14.01 -16.03
C MET A 118 3.91 -14.41 -16.42
N LEU A 119 2.90 -13.97 -15.66
CA LEU A 119 1.49 -14.18 -16.01
C LEU A 119 1.15 -13.51 -17.36
N ALA A 120 1.72 -12.33 -17.65
CA ALA A 120 1.60 -11.68 -18.95
C ALA A 120 2.17 -12.54 -20.09
N GLU A 121 3.37 -13.09 -19.90
CA GLU A 121 3.99 -13.96 -20.90
C GLU A 121 3.20 -15.25 -21.13
N PHE A 122 2.54 -15.81 -20.10
CA PHE A 122 1.67 -16.97 -20.28
C PHE A 122 0.43 -16.64 -21.11
N MET A 123 -0.22 -15.51 -20.85
CA MET A 123 -1.32 -15.02 -21.68
C MET A 123 -0.87 -14.78 -23.14
N ARG A 124 0.30 -14.15 -23.34
CA ARG A 124 0.84 -13.91 -24.68
C ARG A 124 1.24 -15.20 -25.40
N THR A 125 1.74 -16.19 -24.68
CA THR A 125 2.06 -17.52 -25.22
C THR A 125 0.78 -18.22 -25.68
N GLN A 126 -0.26 -18.21 -24.85
CA GLN A 126 -1.57 -18.75 -25.23
C GLN A 126 -2.11 -18.06 -26.50
N LEU A 127 -2.01 -16.74 -26.61
CA LEU A 127 -2.53 -15.99 -27.75
C LEU A 127 -1.58 -15.90 -28.96
N ALA A 128 -0.42 -16.57 -28.95
CA ALA A 128 0.56 -16.45 -30.02
C ALA A 128 0.03 -16.93 -31.38
N VAL A 129 -0.87 -17.93 -31.37
CA VAL A 129 -1.50 -18.54 -32.54
C VAL A 129 -2.98 -18.83 -32.25
N PRO A 130 -3.85 -18.90 -33.27
CA PRO A 130 -5.25 -19.28 -33.09
C PRO A 130 -5.39 -20.71 -32.56
N GLU A 131 -6.44 -20.97 -31.79
CA GLU A 131 -6.78 -22.30 -31.22
C GLU A 131 -5.63 -23.00 -30.48
N ASN A 132 -4.81 -22.21 -29.78
CA ASN A 132 -3.75 -22.76 -28.94
C ASN A 132 -4.31 -23.44 -27.67
N HIS A 133 -3.56 -24.37 -27.11
CA HIS A 133 -3.95 -25.16 -25.93
C HIS A 133 -2.92 -25.09 -24.80
N PHE A 134 -2.18 -23.98 -24.70
CA PHE A 134 -1.17 -23.77 -23.67
C PHE A 134 -1.80 -23.55 -22.28
N LEU A 135 -2.83 -22.70 -22.21
CA LEU A 135 -3.66 -22.47 -21.02
C LEU A 135 -5.10 -22.90 -21.30
N ASN A 136 -5.74 -23.51 -20.31
CA ASN A 136 -7.18 -23.71 -20.35
C ASN A 136 -7.94 -22.41 -19.99
N PRO A 137 -9.27 -22.33 -20.21
CA PRO A 137 -10.04 -21.11 -19.97
C PRO A 137 -9.96 -20.56 -18.54
N LEU A 138 -9.94 -21.44 -17.52
CA LEU A 138 -9.87 -21.03 -16.11
C LEU A 138 -8.49 -20.45 -15.80
N GLU A 139 -7.42 -21.18 -16.15
CA GLU A 139 -6.03 -20.73 -15.95
C GLU A 139 -5.76 -19.39 -16.65
N TYR A 140 -6.29 -19.21 -17.86
CA TYR A 140 -6.18 -17.96 -18.60
C TYR A 140 -6.90 -16.81 -17.87
N ASN A 141 -8.11 -17.04 -17.35
CA ASN A 141 -8.86 -16.04 -16.62
C ASN A 141 -8.21 -15.67 -15.28
N GLU A 142 -7.64 -16.63 -14.56
CA GLU A 142 -6.81 -16.36 -13.37
C GLU A 142 -5.58 -15.53 -13.73
N ALA A 143 -4.84 -15.92 -14.78
CA ALA A 143 -3.68 -15.18 -15.25
C ALA A 143 -4.02 -13.73 -15.62
N VAL A 144 -5.12 -13.51 -16.35
CA VAL A 144 -5.66 -12.17 -16.68
C VAL A 144 -5.97 -11.36 -15.43
N SER A 145 -6.62 -11.98 -14.46
CA SER A 145 -7.10 -11.32 -13.23
C SER A 145 -5.93 -10.91 -12.35
N ILE A 146 -5.06 -11.86 -12.03
CA ILE A 146 -3.95 -11.66 -11.12
C ILE A 146 -2.84 -10.83 -11.76
N HIS A 147 -2.59 -10.95 -13.08
CA HIS A 147 -1.71 -10.01 -13.78
C HIS A 147 -2.16 -8.57 -13.56
N GLY A 148 -3.43 -8.26 -13.84
CA GLY A 148 -3.95 -6.90 -13.70
C GLY A 148 -3.87 -6.38 -12.27
N LEU A 149 -4.31 -7.20 -11.30
CA LEU A 149 -4.28 -6.85 -9.88
C LEU A 149 -2.84 -6.63 -9.39
N VAL A 150 -1.94 -7.59 -9.62
CA VAL A 150 -0.56 -7.54 -9.12
C VAL A 150 0.23 -6.40 -9.76
N MET A 151 0.05 -6.14 -11.06
CA MET A 151 0.80 -5.08 -11.74
C MET A 151 0.42 -3.68 -11.24
N ILE A 152 -0.86 -3.40 -11.02
CA ILE A 152 -1.30 -2.08 -10.52
C ILE A 152 -1.04 -1.96 -9.02
N PHE A 153 -1.54 -2.92 -8.23
CA PHE A 153 -1.63 -2.75 -6.78
C PHE A 153 -0.42 -3.26 -6.01
N TRP A 154 0.26 -4.30 -6.49
CA TRP A 154 1.42 -4.88 -5.80
C TRP A 154 2.77 -4.48 -6.39
N PHE A 155 2.80 -3.98 -7.62
CA PHE A 155 4.01 -3.52 -8.28
C PHE A 155 4.07 -2.01 -8.42
N LEU A 156 3.21 -1.40 -9.24
CA LEU A 156 3.46 -0.05 -9.74
C LEU A 156 3.32 1.02 -8.66
N SER A 157 2.19 1.02 -7.93
CA SER A 157 1.98 1.91 -6.78
C SER A 157 3.02 1.66 -5.66
N PRO A 158 3.26 0.41 -5.20
CA PRO A 158 4.30 0.13 -4.20
C PRO A 158 5.72 0.51 -4.61
N LEU A 159 6.08 0.37 -5.89
CA LEU A 159 7.39 0.79 -6.39
C LEU A 159 7.57 2.30 -6.23
N ALA A 160 6.57 3.09 -6.64
CA ALA A 160 6.57 4.54 -6.43
C ALA A 160 6.68 4.91 -4.94
N PHE A 161 5.98 4.20 -4.07
CA PHE A 161 6.04 4.42 -2.62
C PHE A 161 7.34 3.93 -1.98
N GLY A 162 8.05 3.00 -2.61
CA GLY A 162 9.41 2.66 -2.23
C GLY A 162 10.37 3.84 -2.42
N PHE A 163 10.25 4.54 -3.56
CA PHE A 163 10.95 5.82 -3.76
C PHE A 163 10.46 6.89 -2.79
N ALA A 164 9.15 7.03 -2.59
CA ALA A 164 8.60 8.03 -1.69
C ALA A 164 9.14 7.85 -0.26
N ASN A 165 9.12 6.62 0.26
CA ASN A 165 9.68 6.28 1.57
C ASN A 165 11.15 6.70 1.68
N TYR A 166 11.93 6.42 0.65
CA TYR A 166 13.36 6.73 0.67
C TYR A 166 13.63 8.24 0.54
N PHE A 167 12.98 8.91 -0.40
CA PHE A 167 13.36 10.25 -0.87
C PHE A 167 12.53 11.39 -0.27
N VAL A 168 11.26 11.21 0.07
CA VAL A 168 10.43 12.30 0.61
C VAL A 168 11.02 12.87 1.89
N PRO A 169 11.40 12.07 2.92
CA PRO A 169 12.02 12.62 4.12
C PRO A 169 13.33 13.37 3.83
N LEU A 170 14.13 12.89 2.87
CA LEU A 170 15.36 13.58 2.44
C LEU A 170 15.06 14.92 1.77
N GLN A 171 14.09 14.95 0.86
CA GLN A 171 13.67 16.13 0.09
C GLN A 171 13.08 17.23 0.96
N ILE A 172 12.42 16.87 2.07
CA ILE A 172 11.87 17.85 3.02
C ILE A 172 12.78 18.08 4.24
N LYS A 173 13.98 17.50 4.29
CA LYS A 173 14.91 17.55 5.44
C LYS A 173 14.29 17.06 6.77
N ALA A 174 13.40 16.07 6.70
CA ALA A 174 12.87 15.35 7.86
C ALA A 174 13.82 14.23 8.30
N LYS A 175 13.78 13.86 9.58
CA LYS A 175 14.59 12.74 10.13
C LYS A 175 14.06 11.37 9.71
N ASP A 176 12.74 11.24 9.64
CA ASP A 176 12.00 10.02 9.28
C ASP A 176 10.56 10.43 8.89
N LEU A 177 9.70 9.45 8.58
CA LEU A 177 8.26 9.67 8.53
C LEU A 177 7.69 9.94 9.94
N ALA A 178 6.52 10.60 10.00
CA ALA A 178 5.85 11.01 11.24
C ALA A 178 5.60 9.84 12.21
N PHE A 179 5.23 8.68 11.67
CA PHE A 179 4.97 7.46 12.43
C PHE A 179 5.78 6.27 11.88
N PRO A 180 7.06 6.08 12.28
CA PRO A 180 7.93 5.03 11.77
C PRO A 180 7.41 3.61 12.00
N ARG A 181 6.80 3.32 13.17
CA ARG A 181 6.19 1.99 13.42
C ARG A 181 4.95 1.75 12.54
N LEU A 182 4.18 2.81 12.27
CA LEU A 182 3.03 2.75 11.36
C LEU A 182 3.49 2.57 9.91
N ASN A 183 4.62 3.18 9.55
CA ASN A 183 5.27 2.95 8.26
C ASN A 183 5.67 1.48 8.08
N ALA A 184 6.36 0.91 9.07
CA ALA A 184 6.71 -0.51 9.05
C ALA A 184 5.46 -1.40 8.99
N LEU A 185 4.38 -1.02 9.69
CA LEU A 185 3.10 -1.75 9.62
C LEU A 185 2.52 -1.71 8.22
N SER A 186 2.48 -0.54 7.56
CA SER A 186 2.03 -0.44 6.17
C SER A 186 2.81 -1.39 5.27
N TYR A 187 4.14 -1.42 5.38
CA TYR A 187 4.98 -2.30 4.57
C TYR A 187 4.68 -3.79 4.82
N TRP A 188 4.64 -4.22 6.08
CA TRP A 188 4.42 -5.64 6.37
C TRP A 188 3.02 -6.08 5.97
N THR A 189 2.00 -5.25 6.18
CA THR A 189 0.64 -5.50 5.71
C THR A 189 0.58 -5.59 4.19
N TYR A 190 1.31 -4.74 3.46
CA TYR A 190 1.49 -4.86 2.01
C TYR A 190 2.17 -6.19 1.62
N ALA A 191 3.30 -6.54 2.24
CA ALA A 191 4.04 -7.75 1.91
C ALA A 191 3.20 -9.02 2.14
N PHE A 192 2.51 -9.09 3.28
CA PHE A 192 1.63 -10.21 3.60
C PHE A 192 0.35 -10.25 2.75
N SER A 193 -0.19 -9.10 2.33
CA SER A 193 -1.37 -9.06 1.45
C SER A 193 -1.12 -9.80 0.13
N GLY A 194 0.04 -9.60 -0.48
CA GLY A 194 0.38 -10.29 -1.73
C GLY A 194 0.77 -11.75 -1.51
N LEU A 195 1.26 -12.09 -0.31
CA LEU A 195 1.41 -13.49 0.08
C LEU A 195 0.06 -14.20 0.15
N LEU A 196 -0.99 -13.55 0.66
CA LEU A 196 -2.34 -14.13 0.69
C LEU A 196 -2.91 -14.37 -0.72
N VAL A 197 -2.72 -13.40 -1.64
CA VAL A 197 -3.11 -13.58 -3.06
C VAL A 197 -2.32 -14.74 -3.68
N VAL A 198 -1.01 -14.82 -3.46
CA VAL A 198 -0.20 -15.96 -3.90
C VAL A 198 -0.70 -17.29 -3.32
N LEU A 199 -1.08 -17.33 -2.04
CA LEU A 199 -1.59 -18.53 -1.38
C LEU A 199 -2.97 -18.96 -1.89
N ALA A 200 -3.78 -18.02 -2.41
CA ALA A 200 -5.11 -18.30 -2.94
C ALA A 200 -5.09 -19.31 -4.09
N PHE A 201 -4.07 -19.27 -4.96
CA PHE A 201 -3.89 -20.26 -6.04
C PHE A 201 -3.88 -21.71 -5.56
N PHE A 202 -3.39 -21.96 -4.34
CA PHE A 202 -3.23 -23.30 -3.80
C PHE A 202 -4.44 -23.79 -3.01
N LEU A 203 -5.48 -22.97 -2.89
CA LEU A 203 -6.70 -23.31 -2.20
C LEU A 203 -7.80 -23.78 -3.17
N PRO A 204 -8.76 -24.59 -2.70
CA PRO A 204 -9.88 -25.02 -3.54
C PRO A 204 -10.60 -23.83 -4.19
N GLY A 205 -10.91 -23.97 -5.48
CA GLY A 205 -11.52 -22.91 -6.30
C GLY A 205 -10.54 -22.05 -7.09
N GLY A 206 -9.22 -22.19 -6.85
CA GLY A 206 -8.20 -21.38 -7.52
C GLY A 206 -8.16 -19.95 -6.99
N ASP A 207 -7.52 -19.03 -7.72
CA ASP A 207 -7.51 -17.61 -7.35
C ASP A 207 -8.65 -16.84 -8.05
N ILE A 208 -8.72 -15.53 -7.84
CA ILE A 208 -9.64 -14.63 -8.51
C ILE A 208 -9.52 -14.78 -10.03
N ASN A 209 -10.64 -15.05 -10.70
CA ASN A 209 -10.69 -15.31 -12.15
C ASN A 209 -11.68 -14.39 -12.92
N GLY A 210 -12.19 -13.32 -12.30
CA GLY A 210 -13.19 -12.41 -12.87
C GLY A 210 -12.64 -11.18 -13.63
N GLY A 211 -11.34 -11.12 -13.87
CA GLY A 211 -10.59 -9.93 -14.28
C GLY A 211 -10.38 -8.94 -13.12
N TRP A 212 -9.37 -8.07 -13.22
CA TRP A 212 -8.99 -7.15 -12.13
C TRP A 212 -10.07 -6.13 -11.71
N THR A 213 -11.12 -5.97 -12.52
CA THR A 213 -12.27 -5.09 -12.25
C THR A 213 -13.31 -5.74 -11.34
N LEU A 214 -13.19 -7.06 -11.11
CA LEU A 214 -13.97 -7.81 -10.14
C LEU A 214 -15.49 -7.58 -10.28
N TYR A 215 -15.99 -7.55 -11.53
CA TYR A 215 -17.39 -7.20 -11.80
C TYR A 215 -18.34 -8.17 -11.10
N SER A 216 -19.27 -7.63 -10.31
CA SER A 216 -20.38 -8.41 -9.76
C SER A 216 -21.49 -8.61 -10.80
N PRO A 217 -22.23 -9.73 -10.76
CA PRO A 217 -22.22 -10.76 -9.71
C PRO A 217 -21.15 -11.86 -9.88
N LEU A 218 -20.21 -11.76 -10.84
CA LEU A 218 -19.20 -12.79 -11.10
C LEU A 218 -18.28 -13.08 -9.90
N THR A 219 -18.18 -12.13 -8.96
CA THR A 219 -17.45 -12.29 -7.69
C THR A 219 -18.17 -13.09 -6.62
N SER A 220 -19.42 -13.50 -6.85
CA SER A 220 -20.20 -14.27 -5.87
C SER A 220 -19.72 -15.73 -5.79
N ASN A 221 -20.07 -16.42 -4.70
CA ASN A 221 -19.79 -17.85 -4.53
C ASN A 221 -20.49 -18.73 -5.58
N THR A 222 -21.50 -18.21 -6.30
CA THR A 222 -22.18 -18.93 -7.39
C THR A 222 -21.28 -19.09 -8.61
N PHE A 223 -20.47 -18.08 -8.94
CA PHE A 223 -19.61 -18.10 -10.12
C PHE A 223 -18.13 -18.35 -9.80
N MET A 224 -17.70 -17.88 -8.63
CA MET A 224 -16.31 -17.96 -8.16
C MET A 224 -16.32 -18.63 -6.78
N SER A 225 -16.51 -19.95 -6.78
CA SER A 225 -16.68 -20.74 -5.56
C SER A 225 -15.35 -21.09 -4.89
N GLY A 226 -15.41 -21.41 -3.60
CA GLY A 226 -14.27 -21.91 -2.85
C GLY A 226 -13.52 -20.86 -2.00
N PRO A 227 -12.64 -21.34 -1.11
CA PRO A 227 -11.84 -20.51 -0.20
C PRO A 227 -10.73 -19.73 -0.91
N GLY A 228 -10.23 -20.18 -2.06
CA GLY A 228 -9.13 -19.53 -2.76
C GLY A 228 -9.48 -18.11 -3.18
N PRO A 229 -10.55 -17.87 -3.96
CA PRO A 229 -10.90 -16.51 -4.33
C PRO A 229 -11.30 -15.64 -3.14
N THR A 230 -11.90 -16.24 -2.11
CA THR A 230 -12.18 -15.56 -0.83
C THR A 230 -10.90 -15.06 -0.14
N LEU A 231 -9.84 -15.87 -0.13
CA LEU A 231 -8.54 -15.47 0.39
C LEU A 231 -7.89 -14.39 -0.48
N GLY A 232 -8.01 -14.50 -1.81
CA GLY A 232 -7.54 -13.47 -2.74
C GLY A 232 -8.19 -12.11 -2.46
N PHE A 233 -9.53 -12.07 -2.30
CA PHE A 233 -10.25 -10.86 -1.92
C PHE A 233 -9.83 -10.35 -0.54
N ALA A 234 -9.65 -11.23 0.45
CA ALA A 234 -9.16 -10.85 1.78
C ALA A 234 -7.74 -10.27 1.75
N GLY A 235 -6.86 -10.83 0.92
CA GLY A 235 -5.53 -10.29 0.62
C GLY A 235 -5.63 -8.90 0.02
N PHE A 236 -6.51 -8.69 -0.95
CA PHE A 236 -6.71 -7.37 -1.55
C PHE A 236 -7.25 -6.34 -0.54
N THR A 237 -8.20 -6.72 0.32
CA THR A 237 -8.68 -5.88 1.43
C THR A 237 -7.55 -5.49 2.38
N LEU A 238 -6.67 -6.43 2.71
CA LEU A 238 -5.51 -6.17 3.56
C LEU A 238 -4.55 -5.15 2.92
N LEU A 239 -4.35 -5.23 1.60
CA LEU A 239 -3.56 -4.25 0.86
C LEU A 239 -4.16 -2.85 0.94
N ILE A 240 -5.47 -2.72 0.71
CA ILE A 240 -6.17 -1.43 0.76
C ILE A 240 -5.99 -0.78 2.14
N GLY A 241 -6.12 -1.58 3.22
CA GLY A 241 -5.82 -1.12 4.57
C GLY A 241 -4.38 -0.64 4.77
N SER A 242 -3.39 -1.34 4.18
CA SER A 242 -2.00 -0.89 4.17
C SER A 242 -1.83 0.49 3.52
N ILE A 243 -2.47 0.70 2.37
CA ILE A 243 -2.37 1.95 1.60
C ILE A 243 -3.02 3.11 2.36
N THR A 244 -4.18 2.92 2.98
CA THR A 244 -4.83 3.94 3.82
C THR A 244 -3.93 4.35 4.98
N ILE A 245 -3.32 3.38 5.68
CA ILE A 245 -2.39 3.61 6.79
C ILE A 245 -1.15 4.39 6.29
N GLY A 246 -0.58 3.99 5.16
CA GLY A 246 0.57 4.67 4.54
C GLY A 246 0.25 6.12 4.17
N SER A 247 -0.92 6.35 3.57
CA SER A 247 -1.37 7.67 3.12
C SER A 247 -1.46 8.68 4.27
N ILE A 248 -2.07 8.27 5.39
CA ILE A 248 -2.13 9.08 6.61
C ILE A 248 -0.73 9.47 7.08
N ASN A 249 0.20 8.51 7.10
CA ASN A 249 1.57 8.75 7.57
C ASN A 249 2.33 9.74 6.67
N PHE A 250 2.21 9.61 5.35
CA PHE A 250 2.84 10.55 4.41
C PHE A 250 2.23 11.94 4.49
N ILE A 251 0.90 12.07 4.59
CA ILE A 251 0.23 13.37 4.74
C ILE A 251 0.76 14.09 5.99
N VAL A 252 0.78 13.39 7.14
CA VAL A 252 1.26 13.97 8.39
C VAL A 252 2.73 14.36 8.29
N THR A 253 3.57 13.52 7.66
CA THR A 253 4.99 13.83 7.46
C THR A 253 5.16 15.09 6.62
N LEU A 254 4.48 15.16 5.47
CA LEU A 254 4.59 16.27 4.52
C LEU A 254 4.08 17.58 5.13
N VAL A 255 3.11 17.53 6.04
CA VAL A 255 2.51 18.71 6.67
C VAL A 255 3.27 19.16 7.93
N ALA A 256 3.72 18.22 8.77
CA ALA A 256 4.18 18.51 10.14
C ALA A 256 5.66 18.25 10.42
N GLU A 257 6.36 17.49 9.56
CA GLU A 257 7.73 17.03 9.80
C GLU A 257 8.78 17.67 8.87
N ARG A 258 8.39 18.65 8.04
CA ARG A 258 9.34 19.38 7.18
C ARG A 258 10.43 20.04 8.01
N GLY A 259 11.67 19.95 7.58
CA GLY A 259 12.80 20.56 8.27
C GLY A 259 12.76 22.09 8.26
N PRO A 260 13.55 22.75 9.12
CA PRO A 260 13.53 24.21 9.27
C PRO A 260 13.78 24.92 7.94
N GLY A 261 12.92 25.89 7.61
CA GLY A 261 13.05 26.72 6.41
C GLY A 261 12.60 26.07 5.09
N VAL A 262 12.08 24.84 5.13
CA VAL A 262 11.44 24.16 3.99
C VAL A 262 9.96 24.53 3.92
N THR A 263 9.67 25.66 3.26
CA THR A 263 8.30 26.12 2.97
C THR A 263 7.69 25.33 1.80
N TRP A 264 6.37 25.37 1.65
CA TRP A 264 5.65 24.72 0.53
C TRP A 264 6.24 25.05 -0.85
N SER A 265 6.62 26.31 -1.07
CA SER A 265 7.24 26.76 -2.33
C SER A 265 8.59 26.08 -2.64
N LYS A 266 9.32 25.64 -1.62
CA LYS A 266 10.63 25.00 -1.71
C LYS A 266 10.58 23.48 -1.79
N ILE A 267 9.39 22.87 -1.66
CA ILE A 267 9.23 21.43 -1.82
C ILE A 267 9.57 21.04 -3.28
N PRO A 268 10.39 19.99 -3.49
CA PRO A 268 10.69 19.46 -4.82
C PRO A 268 9.45 18.87 -5.51
N MET A 269 9.50 18.71 -6.83
CA MET A 269 8.36 18.28 -7.62
C MET A 269 7.96 16.84 -7.35
N PHE A 270 8.92 15.93 -7.15
CA PHE A 270 8.59 14.55 -6.77
C PHE A 270 7.78 14.51 -5.47
N THR A 271 8.22 15.25 -4.44
CA THR A 271 7.50 15.32 -3.16
C THR A 271 6.09 15.94 -3.32
N TRP A 272 5.92 16.98 -4.15
CA TRP A 272 4.60 17.52 -4.46
C TRP A 272 3.67 16.49 -5.12
N PHE A 273 4.18 15.72 -6.08
CA PHE A 273 3.39 14.69 -6.73
C PHE A 273 3.06 13.52 -5.79
N ILE A 274 3.96 13.16 -4.86
CA ILE A 274 3.61 12.23 -3.78
C ILE A 274 2.48 12.79 -2.90
N LEU A 275 2.48 14.08 -2.57
CA LEU A 275 1.38 14.69 -1.84
C LEU A 275 0.04 14.55 -2.59
N PHE A 276 0.02 14.86 -3.88
CA PHE A 276 -1.17 14.71 -4.72
C PHE A 276 -1.65 13.26 -4.77
N THR A 277 -0.72 12.32 -4.82
CA THR A 277 -1.01 10.89 -4.77
C THR A 277 -1.65 10.50 -3.43
N VAL A 278 -1.04 10.81 -2.29
CA VAL A 278 -1.56 10.37 -0.98
C VAL A 278 -2.87 11.07 -0.60
N VAL A 279 -3.10 12.30 -1.08
CA VAL A 279 -4.41 12.96 -0.92
C VAL A 279 -5.48 12.20 -1.69
N GLN A 280 -5.26 11.86 -2.96
CA GLN A 280 -6.22 11.04 -3.70
C GLN A 280 -6.41 9.66 -3.06
N MET A 281 -5.32 9.03 -2.59
CA MET A 281 -5.42 7.73 -1.93
C MET A 281 -6.30 7.77 -0.68
N LEU A 282 -6.25 8.86 0.11
CA LEU A 282 -7.07 9.02 1.30
C LEU A 282 -8.58 9.18 0.99
N PHE A 283 -8.94 9.56 -0.24
CA PHE A 283 -10.33 9.57 -0.71
C PHE A 283 -10.71 8.25 -1.40
N ALA A 284 -9.86 7.73 -2.28
CA ALA A 284 -10.20 6.61 -3.15
C ALA A 284 -10.15 5.25 -2.42
N PHE A 285 -9.11 4.99 -1.62
CA PHE A 285 -8.93 3.66 -1.03
C PHE A 285 -9.94 3.34 0.09
N PRO A 286 -10.38 4.29 0.95
CA PRO A 286 -11.43 4.00 1.91
C PRO A 286 -12.79 3.66 1.27
N ASP A 287 -13.11 4.25 0.11
CA ASP A 287 -14.29 3.88 -0.70
C ASP A 287 -14.17 2.43 -1.20
N LEU A 288 -13.05 2.08 -1.82
CA LEU A 288 -12.82 0.69 -2.24
C LEU A 288 -12.80 -0.27 -1.04
N LEU A 289 -12.27 0.14 0.11
CA LEU A 289 -12.26 -0.66 1.34
C LEU A 289 -13.68 -1.01 1.78
N SER A 290 -14.61 -0.06 1.71
CA SER A 290 -16.03 -0.28 1.96
C SER A 290 -16.61 -1.32 1.00
N GLY A 291 -16.41 -1.15 -0.32
CA GLY A 291 -16.88 -2.11 -1.32
C GLY A 291 -16.30 -3.51 -1.13
N MET A 292 -15.03 -3.61 -0.77
CA MET A 292 -14.36 -4.89 -0.49
C MET A 292 -14.84 -5.55 0.81
N PHE A 293 -15.17 -4.77 1.85
CA PHE A 293 -15.82 -5.31 3.05
C PHE A 293 -17.22 -5.85 2.72
N MET A 294 -18.03 -5.13 1.92
CA MET A 294 -19.32 -5.61 1.45
C MET A 294 -19.17 -6.90 0.63
N LEU A 295 -18.15 -6.99 -0.24
CA LEU A 295 -17.93 -8.14 -1.12
C LEU A 295 -17.54 -9.37 -0.30
N ILE A 296 -16.64 -9.20 0.67
CA ILE A 296 -16.26 -10.28 1.58
C ILE A 296 -17.43 -10.70 2.46
N ALA A 297 -18.26 -9.75 2.92
CA ALA A 297 -19.48 -10.07 3.65
C ALA A 297 -20.46 -10.89 2.79
N ASP A 298 -20.60 -10.58 1.49
CA ASP A 298 -21.44 -11.36 0.57
C ASP A 298 -20.95 -12.80 0.45
N ARG A 299 -19.62 -12.99 0.53
CA ARG A 299 -19.00 -14.32 0.43
C ARG A 299 -19.01 -15.11 1.74
N LEU A 300 -18.93 -14.45 2.91
CA LEU A 300 -18.68 -15.10 4.21
C LEU A 300 -19.81 -14.94 5.23
N ALA A 301 -20.48 -13.79 5.24
CA ALA A 301 -21.49 -13.44 6.24
C ALA A 301 -22.93 -13.57 5.70
N GLY A 302 -23.09 -13.88 4.41
CA GLY A 302 -24.39 -14.10 3.78
C GLY A 302 -25.14 -12.80 3.46
N THR A 303 -24.46 -11.65 3.42
CA THR A 303 -25.08 -10.46 2.81
C THR A 303 -25.29 -10.68 1.30
N ILE A 304 -26.13 -9.86 0.68
CA ILE A 304 -26.46 -9.97 -0.75
C ILE A 304 -26.34 -8.63 -1.50
N PHE A 305 -25.38 -7.77 -1.12
CA PHE A 305 -25.21 -6.43 -1.69
C PHE A 305 -25.13 -6.47 -3.22
N PHE A 306 -24.15 -7.21 -3.74
CA PHE A 306 -23.80 -7.17 -5.15
C PHE A 306 -24.51 -8.23 -6.00
N THR A 307 -25.10 -9.22 -5.35
CA THR A 307 -26.03 -10.18 -5.98
C THR A 307 -27.47 -9.70 -6.00
N SER A 308 -27.80 -8.60 -5.31
CA SER A 308 -29.15 -8.05 -5.27
C SER A 308 -29.65 -7.65 -6.66
N THR A 309 -30.89 -8.03 -6.98
CA THR A 309 -31.59 -7.56 -8.18
C THR A 309 -31.97 -6.08 -8.09
N ALA A 310 -31.86 -5.46 -6.92
CA ALA A 310 -32.00 -4.01 -6.71
C ALA A 310 -30.75 -3.22 -7.16
N GLY A 311 -30.16 -3.60 -8.30
CA GLY A 311 -29.04 -2.88 -8.91
C GLY A 311 -27.64 -3.20 -8.37
N GLY A 312 -27.44 -4.34 -7.67
CA GLY A 312 -26.17 -4.68 -7.02
C GLY A 312 -24.94 -4.65 -7.95
N ALA A 313 -25.07 -5.10 -9.20
CA ALA A 313 -23.98 -5.02 -10.18
C ALA A 313 -23.58 -3.57 -10.52
N LEU A 314 -24.57 -2.68 -10.71
CA LEU A 314 -24.31 -1.25 -10.97
C LEU A 314 -23.77 -0.52 -9.74
N LEU A 315 -24.12 -0.98 -8.53
CA LEU A 315 -23.52 -0.48 -7.30
C LEU A 315 -22.02 -0.79 -7.26
N TRP A 316 -21.64 -2.04 -7.54
CA TRP A 316 -20.22 -2.41 -7.65
C TRP A 316 -19.48 -1.57 -8.69
N ASP A 317 -20.06 -1.40 -9.88
CA ASP A 317 -19.46 -0.60 -10.95
C ASP A 317 -19.16 0.83 -10.48
N ASN A 318 -20.10 1.47 -9.78
CA ASN A 318 -19.91 2.82 -9.28
C ASN A 318 -18.83 2.89 -8.21
N ILE A 319 -18.86 2.02 -7.19
CA ILE A 319 -17.84 2.00 -6.12
C ILE A 319 -16.47 1.73 -6.73
N PHE A 320 -16.35 0.64 -7.50
CA PHE A 320 -15.08 0.22 -8.07
C PHE A 320 -14.47 1.30 -8.98
N TRP A 321 -15.26 2.00 -9.81
CA TRP A 321 -14.73 3.03 -10.69
C TRP A 321 -14.55 4.38 -10.02
N PHE A 322 -15.37 4.74 -9.03
CA PHE A 322 -15.15 5.92 -8.19
C PHE A 322 -13.77 5.87 -7.55
N PHE A 323 -13.32 4.70 -7.12
CA PHE A 323 -11.93 4.41 -6.76
C PHE A 323 -11.00 4.31 -7.99
N GLY A 324 -11.37 3.47 -8.96
CA GLY A 324 -10.46 2.93 -9.96
C GLY A 324 -9.99 3.96 -10.97
N HIS A 325 -10.76 5.01 -11.22
CA HIS A 325 -10.31 6.10 -12.08
C HIS A 325 -9.30 7.04 -11.38
N PRO A 326 -9.52 7.50 -10.14
CA PRO A 326 -8.45 8.11 -9.33
C PRO A 326 -7.18 7.27 -9.24
N GLU A 327 -7.30 5.94 -9.11
CA GLU A 327 -6.12 5.06 -9.01
C GLU A 327 -5.19 5.19 -10.22
N VAL A 328 -5.72 5.36 -11.44
CA VAL A 328 -4.85 5.50 -12.62
C VAL A 328 -3.99 6.77 -12.58
N TYR A 329 -4.44 7.83 -11.89
CA TYR A 329 -3.60 9.00 -11.63
C TYR A 329 -2.66 8.79 -10.46
N ILE A 330 -3.13 8.15 -9.38
CA ILE A 330 -2.30 7.77 -8.23
C ILE A 330 -1.05 7.01 -8.68
N VAL A 331 -1.20 6.12 -9.65
CA VAL A 331 -0.14 5.31 -10.26
C VAL A 331 0.77 6.14 -11.18
N LEU A 332 0.21 7.12 -11.91
CA LEU A 332 0.92 7.93 -12.90
C LEU A 332 1.73 9.08 -12.29
N LEU A 333 1.15 9.77 -11.30
CA LEU A 333 1.68 11.02 -10.76
C LEU A 333 3.10 10.90 -10.16
N PRO A 334 3.46 9.85 -9.40
CA PRO A 334 4.83 9.72 -8.89
C PRO A 334 5.89 9.68 -10.00
N ALA A 335 5.57 9.02 -11.13
CA ALA A 335 6.45 8.99 -12.30
C ALA A 335 6.60 10.40 -12.91
N PHE A 336 5.50 11.15 -13.00
CA PHE A 336 5.52 12.55 -13.47
C PHE A 336 6.33 13.45 -12.55
N GLY A 337 6.21 13.26 -11.24
CA GLY A 337 7.03 13.91 -10.23
C GLY A 337 8.52 13.64 -10.45
N ALA A 338 8.90 12.39 -10.69
CA ALA A 338 10.28 12.02 -10.99
C ALA A 338 10.78 12.62 -12.31
N ILE A 339 9.94 12.65 -13.36
CA ILE A 339 10.27 13.32 -14.63
C ILE A 339 10.53 14.82 -14.40
N CYS A 340 9.74 15.47 -13.55
CA CYS A 340 9.93 16.88 -13.19
C CYS A 340 11.24 17.15 -12.44
N GLU A 341 11.84 16.15 -11.78
CA GLU A 341 13.19 16.23 -11.21
C GLU A 341 14.28 15.98 -12.27
N VAL A 342 14.08 14.96 -13.11
CA VAL A 342 15.07 14.52 -14.09
C VAL A 342 15.25 15.55 -15.21
N LEU A 343 14.16 16.04 -15.82
CA LEU A 343 14.23 16.94 -16.97
C LEU A 343 15.10 18.19 -16.73
N PRO A 344 14.89 19.01 -15.68
CA PRO A 344 15.69 20.22 -15.47
C PRO A 344 17.18 19.91 -15.25
N VAL A 345 17.48 18.85 -14.49
CA VAL A 345 18.86 18.45 -14.17
C VAL A 345 19.65 18.06 -15.42
N PHE A 346 19.05 17.31 -16.33
CA PHE A 346 19.73 16.85 -17.54
C PHE A 346 19.59 17.81 -18.72
N ALA A 347 18.60 18.70 -18.73
CA ALA A 347 18.50 19.81 -19.69
C ALA A 347 19.34 21.04 -19.29
N ARG A 348 19.86 21.08 -18.05
CA ARG A 348 20.61 22.21 -17.48
C ARG A 348 19.83 23.51 -17.52
N LYS A 349 18.53 23.41 -17.24
CA LYS A 349 17.57 24.51 -17.18
C LYS A 349 16.67 24.34 -15.97
N ARG A 350 16.07 25.44 -15.50
CA ARG A 350 14.99 25.36 -14.50
C ARG A 350 13.75 24.76 -15.14
N LEU A 351 12.95 24.05 -14.34
CA LEU A 351 11.64 23.56 -14.76
C LEU A 351 10.75 24.74 -15.14
N PHE A 352 10.31 24.78 -16.39
CA PHE A 352 9.39 25.81 -16.87
C PHE A 352 8.01 25.60 -16.25
N GLY A 353 7.35 26.69 -15.85
CA GLY A 353 5.96 26.65 -15.42
C GLY A 353 5.70 25.81 -14.15
N LYS A 354 6.63 25.72 -13.19
CA LYS A 354 6.44 24.97 -11.92
C LYS A 354 5.05 25.23 -11.31
N ASN A 355 4.65 26.49 -11.15
CA ASN A 355 3.35 26.84 -10.58
C ASN A 355 2.19 26.41 -11.47
N ALA A 356 2.32 26.51 -12.79
CA ALA A 356 1.29 26.04 -13.73
C ALA A 356 1.12 24.52 -13.65
N ILE A 357 2.21 23.75 -13.55
CA ILE A 357 2.17 22.30 -13.33
C ILE A 357 1.47 21.96 -12.01
N LEU A 358 1.83 22.65 -10.92
CA LEU A 358 1.22 22.42 -9.60
C LEU A 358 -0.27 22.76 -9.61
N VAL A 359 -0.68 23.86 -10.23
CA VAL A 359 -2.10 24.24 -10.36
C VAL A 359 -2.85 23.26 -11.25
N ALA A 360 -2.31 22.91 -12.42
CA ALA A 360 -2.92 21.94 -13.31
C ALA A 360 -3.13 20.59 -12.61
N THR A 361 -2.17 20.15 -11.79
CA THR A 361 -2.29 18.87 -11.09
C THR A 361 -3.21 18.95 -9.88
N PHE A 362 -2.98 19.89 -8.96
CA PHE A 362 -3.71 19.95 -7.69
C PHE A 362 -5.14 20.50 -7.84
N ALA A 363 -5.34 21.52 -8.69
CA ALA A 363 -6.64 22.18 -8.81
C ALA A 363 -7.54 21.52 -9.87
N LEU A 364 -6.97 20.78 -10.83
CA LEU A 364 -7.73 20.18 -11.93
C LEU A 364 -7.64 18.66 -11.93
N VAL A 365 -6.44 18.05 -12.05
CA VAL A 365 -6.31 16.57 -12.12
C VAL A 365 -6.87 15.90 -10.86
N VAL A 366 -6.47 16.35 -9.66
CA VAL A 366 -6.89 15.72 -8.39
C VAL A 366 -8.41 15.83 -8.14
N PRO A 367 -9.10 16.96 -8.38
CA PRO A 367 -10.56 16.99 -8.23
C PRO A 367 -11.29 16.29 -9.37
N PHE A 368 -10.83 16.48 -10.62
CA PHE A 368 -11.53 15.89 -11.78
C PHE A 368 -11.38 14.37 -11.82
N SER A 369 -10.33 13.79 -11.22
CA SER A 369 -10.20 12.34 -11.11
C SER A 369 -11.41 11.69 -10.44
N PHE A 370 -12.05 12.39 -9.50
CA PHE A 370 -13.28 11.97 -8.82
C PHE A 370 -14.57 12.41 -9.51
N LEU A 371 -14.52 12.97 -10.74
CA LEU A 371 -15.68 13.50 -11.47
C LEU A 371 -15.83 12.90 -12.88
N VAL A 372 -15.08 11.85 -13.19
CA VAL A 372 -15.01 11.26 -14.54
C VAL A 372 -15.21 9.74 -14.57
N TRP A 373 -15.31 9.08 -13.41
CA TRP A 373 -15.28 7.61 -13.33
C TRP A 373 -16.31 6.90 -14.21
N GLY A 374 -17.47 7.52 -14.41
CA GLY A 374 -18.56 6.98 -15.22
C GLY A 374 -18.23 6.73 -16.70
N HIS A 375 -17.10 7.24 -17.22
CA HIS A 375 -16.66 6.85 -18.57
C HIS A 375 -16.27 5.38 -18.70
N HIS A 376 -16.06 4.67 -17.59
CA HIS A 376 -15.88 3.21 -17.62
C HIS A 376 -17.20 2.46 -17.74
N MET A 377 -18.32 3.18 -17.63
CA MET A 377 -19.68 2.66 -17.56
C MET A 377 -20.52 3.07 -18.78
N PHE A 378 -19.94 3.60 -19.86
CA PHE A 378 -20.72 4.07 -21.02
C PHE A 378 -21.56 2.99 -21.71
N THR A 379 -21.18 1.72 -21.60
CA THR A 379 -21.94 0.57 -22.10
C THR A 379 -22.93 0.00 -21.09
N THR A 380 -23.05 0.57 -19.89
CA THR A 380 -24.06 0.17 -18.91
C THR A 380 -25.37 0.97 -19.10
N PRO A 381 -26.45 0.62 -18.38
CA PRO A 381 -27.73 1.31 -18.45
C PRO A 381 -27.78 2.71 -17.82
N ILE A 382 -26.66 3.33 -17.42
CA ILE A 382 -26.69 4.68 -16.84
C ILE A 382 -27.37 5.69 -17.78
N PRO A 383 -28.08 6.71 -17.26
CA PRO A 383 -28.81 7.68 -18.07
C PRO A 383 -27.94 8.39 -19.13
N PRO A 384 -28.48 8.69 -20.34
CA PRO A 384 -27.74 9.41 -21.38
C PRO A 384 -27.19 10.78 -20.93
N THR A 385 -27.91 11.48 -20.06
CA THR A 385 -27.48 12.76 -19.49
C THR A 385 -26.21 12.61 -18.65
N GLU A 386 -26.10 11.55 -17.86
CA GLU A 386 -24.90 11.22 -17.09
C GLU A 386 -23.74 10.85 -18.02
N LYS A 387 -24.00 10.03 -19.07
CA LYS A 387 -22.99 9.71 -20.09
C LYS A 387 -22.42 10.96 -20.73
N MET A 388 -23.27 11.93 -21.09
CA MET A 388 -22.83 13.21 -21.65
C MET A 388 -21.99 14.03 -20.67
N ALA A 389 -22.40 14.09 -19.40
CA ALA A 389 -21.63 14.81 -18.37
C ALA A 389 -20.23 14.21 -18.21
N PHE A 390 -20.13 12.89 -18.08
CA PHE A 390 -18.86 12.18 -17.96
C PHE A 390 -17.99 12.29 -19.22
N MET A 391 -18.59 12.31 -20.42
CA MET A 391 -17.87 12.54 -21.67
C MET A 391 -17.18 13.91 -21.67
N VAL A 392 -17.92 14.97 -21.34
CA VAL A 392 -17.38 16.35 -21.33
C VAL A 392 -16.30 16.50 -20.26
N SER A 393 -16.54 16.01 -19.04
CA SER A 393 -15.55 16.11 -17.96
C SER A 393 -14.29 15.29 -18.26
N THR A 394 -14.42 14.10 -18.85
CA THR A 394 -13.27 13.25 -19.23
C THR A 394 -12.44 13.89 -20.35
N MET A 395 -13.08 14.47 -21.37
CA MET A 395 -12.35 15.24 -22.39
C MET A 395 -11.64 16.45 -21.76
N GLY A 396 -12.27 17.12 -20.81
CA GLY A 396 -11.70 18.26 -20.09
C GLY A 396 -10.42 17.95 -19.31
N ILE A 397 -10.23 16.70 -18.86
CA ILE A 397 -8.99 16.29 -18.17
C ILE A 397 -7.75 16.37 -19.07
N SER A 398 -7.88 16.24 -20.38
CA SER A 398 -6.74 16.32 -21.30
C SER A 398 -6.00 17.67 -21.20
N LEU A 399 -6.72 18.77 -20.92
CA LEU A 399 -6.17 20.13 -20.87
C LEU A 399 -5.08 20.30 -19.79
N PRO A 400 -5.29 19.90 -18.51
CA PRO A 400 -4.22 19.87 -17.52
C PRO A 400 -2.96 19.10 -17.96
N PHE A 401 -3.14 17.96 -18.62
CA PHE A 401 -2.01 17.16 -19.10
C PHE A 401 -1.26 17.83 -20.25
N ASP A 402 -1.97 18.51 -21.15
CA ASP A 402 -1.36 19.31 -22.21
C ASP A 402 -0.46 20.42 -21.62
N VAL A 403 -0.93 21.10 -20.57
CA VAL A 403 -0.12 22.12 -19.86
C VAL A 403 1.17 21.52 -19.31
N ILE A 404 1.09 20.32 -18.71
CA ILE A 404 2.26 19.62 -18.16
C ILE A 404 3.24 19.23 -19.27
N VAL A 405 2.76 18.63 -20.35
CA VAL A 405 3.58 18.19 -21.49
C VAL A 405 4.25 19.41 -22.16
N ILE A 406 3.51 20.48 -22.41
CA ILE A 406 4.07 21.73 -22.97
C ILE A 406 5.17 22.28 -22.06
N ALA A 407 4.95 22.30 -20.74
CA ALA A 407 5.94 22.77 -19.80
C ALA A 407 7.23 21.92 -19.82
N TRP A 408 7.11 20.60 -19.97
CA TRP A 408 8.26 19.71 -20.16
C TRP A 408 9.00 19.96 -21.48
N LEU A 409 8.28 20.12 -22.59
CA LEU A 409 8.87 20.42 -23.90
C LEU A 409 9.63 21.76 -23.89
N ILE A 410 9.08 22.80 -23.24
CA ILE A 410 9.76 24.09 -23.07
C ILE A 410 10.98 23.96 -22.16
N THR A 411 10.91 23.12 -21.13
CA THR A 411 12.04 22.87 -20.22
C THR A 411 13.24 22.30 -20.98
N ILE A 412 13.03 21.31 -21.87
CA ILE A 412 14.10 20.70 -22.66
C ILE A 412 14.59 21.56 -23.83
N THR A 413 13.71 22.38 -24.43
CA THR A 413 14.03 23.17 -25.63
C THR A 413 15.12 24.21 -25.34
N GLY A 414 16.18 24.25 -26.15
CA GLY A 414 17.30 25.18 -25.98
C GLY A 414 18.19 24.89 -24.75
N GLY A 415 18.02 23.74 -24.09
CA GLY A 415 18.90 23.29 -23.00
C GLY A 415 20.17 22.59 -23.48
N SER A 416 21.16 22.45 -22.60
CA SER A 416 22.38 21.67 -22.86
C SER A 416 22.17 20.22 -22.43
N LEU A 417 21.60 19.41 -23.32
CA LEU A 417 21.11 18.07 -23.00
C LEU A 417 22.25 17.08 -22.66
N ARG A 418 22.19 16.51 -21.45
CA ARG A 418 23.02 15.37 -21.03
C ARG A 418 22.25 14.08 -21.30
N LEU A 419 22.52 13.42 -22.43
CA LEU A 419 21.88 12.17 -22.85
C LEU A 419 22.35 10.94 -22.04
N LYS A 420 22.06 10.98 -20.74
CA LYS A 420 22.25 9.89 -19.79
C LYS A 420 20.97 9.07 -19.66
N THR A 421 21.10 7.86 -19.15
CA THR A 421 20.02 6.87 -19.05
C THR A 421 18.73 7.43 -18.38
N PRO A 422 18.78 8.18 -17.25
CA PRO A 422 17.59 8.77 -16.65
C PRO A 422 16.83 9.68 -17.61
N PHE A 423 17.56 10.54 -18.33
CA PHE A 423 16.97 11.48 -19.27
C PHE A 423 16.32 10.77 -20.47
N LEU A 424 16.96 9.71 -20.97
CA LEU A 424 16.41 8.92 -22.08
C LEU A 424 15.09 8.24 -21.70
N PHE A 425 15.01 7.64 -20.52
CA PHE A 425 13.76 7.06 -20.02
C PHE A 425 12.69 8.12 -19.71
N ALA A 426 13.07 9.30 -19.20
CA ALA A 426 12.14 10.40 -19.01
C ALA A 426 11.56 10.89 -20.34
N LEU A 427 12.39 11.01 -21.39
CA LEU A 427 11.92 11.36 -22.73
C LEU A 427 11.02 10.27 -23.32
N ALA A 428 11.40 8.99 -23.14
CA ALA A 428 10.61 7.86 -23.58
C ALA A 428 9.20 7.89 -22.98
N SER A 429 9.12 8.10 -21.67
CA SER A 429 7.88 8.23 -20.91
C SER A 429 6.97 9.31 -21.49
N ILE A 430 7.51 10.49 -21.81
CA ILE A 430 6.74 11.59 -22.42
C ILE A 430 6.19 11.18 -23.80
N VAL A 431 7.02 10.56 -24.65
CA VAL A 431 6.60 10.16 -26.00
C VAL A 431 5.50 9.10 -25.96
N VAL A 432 5.66 8.04 -25.18
CA VAL A 432 4.65 6.99 -25.06
C VAL A 432 3.39 7.49 -24.37
N PHE A 433 3.51 8.41 -23.41
CA PHE A 433 2.37 9.08 -22.78
C PHE A 433 1.52 9.84 -23.80
N ILE A 434 2.14 10.58 -24.72
CA ILE A 434 1.40 11.33 -25.76
C ILE A 434 0.60 10.37 -26.65
N ILE A 435 1.21 9.26 -27.10
CA ILE A 435 0.53 8.26 -27.93
C ILE A 435 -0.66 7.64 -27.17
N GLY A 436 -0.43 7.22 -25.92
CA GLY A 436 -1.47 6.66 -25.06
C GLY A 436 -2.58 7.66 -24.78
N GLY A 437 -2.23 8.90 -24.44
CA GLY A 437 -3.16 9.98 -24.14
C GLY A 437 -4.08 10.31 -25.31
N ILE A 438 -3.55 10.37 -26.53
CA ILE A 438 -4.35 10.55 -27.74
C ILE A 438 -5.39 9.43 -27.86
N ALA A 439 -5.00 8.16 -27.69
CA ALA A 439 -5.94 7.03 -27.72
C ALA A 439 -7.01 7.11 -26.62
N GLY A 440 -6.68 7.69 -25.46
CA GLY A 440 -7.63 7.92 -24.36
C GLY A 440 -8.73 8.92 -24.71
N VAL A 441 -8.42 9.94 -25.51
CA VAL A 441 -9.42 10.90 -25.98
C VAL A 441 -10.48 10.25 -26.87
N PHE A 442 -10.11 9.23 -27.68
CA PHE A 442 -11.09 8.44 -28.42
C PHE A 442 -12.04 7.69 -27.47
N LEU A 443 -11.52 7.10 -26.39
CA LEU A 443 -12.31 6.37 -25.38
C LEU A 443 -13.15 7.29 -24.48
N ALA A 444 -12.83 8.57 -24.40
CA ALA A 444 -13.65 9.56 -23.71
C ALA A 444 -14.95 9.86 -24.46
N SER A 445 -15.00 9.63 -25.77
CA SER A 445 -16.16 9.88 -26.63
C SER A 445 -17.14 8.71 -26.57
N VAL A 446 -18.37 8.93 -26.07
CA VAL A 446 -19.39 7.87 -25.94
C VAL A 446 -19.62 7.09 -27.25
N PRO A 447 -19.80 7.71 -28.43
CA PRO A 447 -20.00 6.97 -29.67
C PRO A 447 -18.82 6.08 -30.08
N LEU A 448 -17.59 6.57 -29.91
CA LEU A 448 -16.39 5.82 -30.24
C LEU A 448 -16.11 4.72 -29.21
N ASP A 449 -16.38 5.01 -27.94
CA ASP A 449 -16.25 4.04 -26.87
C ASP A 449 -17.19 2.87 -27.06
N MET A 450 -18.42 3.07 -27.54
CA MET A 450 -19.32 1.95 -27.86
C MET A 450 -18.72 0.96 -28.88
N LEU A 451 -17.79 1.39 -29.73
CA LEU A 451 -17.08 0.53 -30.68
C LEU A 451 -15.85 -0.13 -30.07
N PHE A 452 -15.08 0.60 -29.27
CA PHE A 452 -13.80 0.13 -28.74
C PHE A 452 -13.90 -0.55 -27.38
N ARG A 453 -14.96 -0.31 -26.62
CA ARG A 453 -15.15 -0.82 -25.25
C ARG A 453 -15.11 -2.34 -25.26
N GLY A 454 -14.27 -2.90 -24.39
CA GLY A 454 -14.11 -4.35 -24.30
C GLY A 454 -13.23 -4.97 -25.39
N SER A 455 -12.58 -4.19 -26.25
CA SER A 455 -11.58 -4.68 -27.21
C SER A 455 -10.14 -4.53 -26.72
N TYR A 456 -9.18 -5.01 -27.52
CA TYR A 456 -7.75 -4.76 -27.32
C TYR A 456 -7.34 -3.30 -27.51
N PHE A 457 -8.16 -2.44 -28.11
CA PHE A 457 -7.87 -1.01 -28.21
C PHE A 457 -7.75 -0.37 -26.82
N VAL A 458 -8.65 -0.74 -25.90
CA VAL A 458 -8.62 -0.29 -24.49
C VAL A 458 -7.37 -0.84 -23.79
N VAL A 459 -7.01 -2.10 -24.07
CA VAL A 459 -5.80 -2.73 -23.51
C VAL A 459 -4.55 -1.98 -23.96
N ALA A 460 -4.44 -1.68 -25.25
CA ALA A 460 -3.32 -0.93 -25.83
C ALA A 460 -3.20 0.47 -25.18
N HIS A 461 -4.27 1.25 -25.21
CA HIS A 461 -4.33 2.58 -24.59
C HIS A 461 -3.84 2.55 -23.14
N PHE A 462 -4.41 1.67 -22.33
CA PHE A 462 -4.09 1.59 -20.90
C PHE A 462 -2.63 1.22 -20.66
N HIS A 463 -2.06 0.29 -21.45
CA HIS A 463 -0.65 -0.09 -21.29
C HIS A 463 0.32 0.98 -21.80
N TYR A 464 -0.04 1.78 -22.81
CA TYR A 464 0.72 2.97 -23.19
C TYR A 464 0.87 3.97 -22.05
N VAL A 465 -0.21 4.20 -21.30
CA VAL A 465 -0.18 5.15 -20.18
C VAL A 465 0.42 4.51 -18.92
N MET A 466 -0.07 3.35 -18.47
CA MET A 466 0.37 2.75 -17.19
C MET A 466 1.75 2.10 -17.28
N VAL A 467 2.00 1.27 -18.30
CA VAL A 467 3.31 0.63 -18.45
C VAL A 467 4.27 1.61 -19.10
N GLY A 468 3.92 2.17 -20.26
CA GLY A 468 4.79 3.09 -20.98
C GLY A 468 5.14 4.32 -20.14
N ALA A 469 4.17 5.16 -19.81
CA ALA A 469 4.47 6.42 -19.14
C ALA A 469 4.96 6.19 -17.69
N SER A 470 4.22 5.46 -16.86
CA SER A 470 4.56 5.32 -15.45
C SER A 470 5.82 4.48 -15.22
N VAL A 471 5.94 3.29 -15.84
CA VAL A 471 7.14 2.43 -15.64
C VAL A 471 8.38 3.07 -16.23
N PHE A 472 8.34 3.70 -17.43
CA PHE A 472 9.53 4.37 -17.95
C PHE A 472 9.91 5.60 -17.12
N GLY A 473 8.95 6.35 -16.59
CA GLY A 473 9.23 7.43 -15.65
C GLY A 473 9.87 6.92 -14.35
N LEU A 474 9.44 5.77 -13.84
CA LEU A 474 10.05 5.12 -12.68
C LEU A 474 11.40 4.46 -13.00
N PHE A 475 11.66 4.01 -14.24
CA PHE A 475 13.00 3.63 -14.67
C PHE A 475 13.94 4.84 -14.71
N ALA A 476 13.45 6.01 -15.14
CA ALA A 476 14.21 7.25 -15.03
C ALA A 476 14.56 7.54 -13.56
N ALA A 477 13.59 7.41 -12.65
CA ALA A 477 13.79 7.56 -11.21
C ALA A 477 14.83 6.57 -10.65
N PHE A 478 14.75 5.29 -11.04
CA PHE A 478 15.70 4.26 -10.66
C PHE A 478 17.14 4.64 -11.01
N TYR A 479 17.42 4.95 -12.28
CA TYR A 479 18.77 5.33 -12.69
C TYR A 479 19.20 6.67 -12.09
N TYR A 480 18.28 7.62 -11.90
CA TYR A 480 18.58 8.91 -11.30
C TYR A 480 19.03 8.76 -9.85
N TRP A 481 18.30 7.98 -9.06
CA TRP A 481 18.53 7.83 -7.63
C TRP A 481 19.39 6.62 -7.25
N PHE A 482 19.73 5.73 -8.18
CA PHE A 482 20.62 4.59 -7.95
C PHE A 482 21.93 4.98 -7.24
N PRO A 483 22.64 6.08 -7.61
CA PRO A 483 23.85 6.48 -6.91
C PRO A 483 23.61 6.85 -5.45
N LYS A 484 22.47 7.48 -5.13
CA LYS A 484 22.09 7.80 -3.75
C LYS A 484 21.77 6.53 -2.96
N MET A 485 20.99 5.64 -3.57
CA MET A 485 20.58 4.38 -2.97
C MET A 485 21.70 3.36 -2.87
N THR A 486 22.85 3.50 -3.52
CA THR A 486 23.90 2.45 -3.52
C THR A 486 25.30 2.95 -3.20
N GLY A 487 25.55 4.26 -3.31
CA GLY A 487 26.89 4.83 -3.25
C GLY A 487 27.76 4.47 -4.46
N ARG A 488 27.18 3.92 -5.54
CA ARG A 488 27.88 3.48 -6.75
C ARG A 488 27.21 4.03 -8.00
N MET A 489 28.00 4.30 -9.03
CA MET A 489 27.49 4.63 -10.36
C MET A 489 27.11 3.35 -11.12
N TYR A 490 25.99 3.39 -11.83
CA TYR A 490 25.59 2.30 -12.72
C TYR A 490 26.41 2.28 -14.02
N ASN A 491 26.39 1.15 -14.73
CA ASN A 491 26.99 1.07 -16.06
C ASN A 491 26.07 1.76 -17.08
N GLU A 492 26.56 2.86 -17.67
CA GLU A 492 25.80 3.67 -18.62
C GLU A 492 25.47 2.93 -19.93
N PHE A 493 26.37 2.07 -20.41
CA PHE A 493 26.12 1.30 -21.63
C PHE A 493 24.95 0.33 -21.44
N LEU A 494 24.98 -0.43 -20.33
CA LEU A 494 23.87 -1.33 -20.00
C LEU A 494 22.57 -0.56 -19.73
N GLY A 495 22.65 0.64 -19.16
CA GLY A 495 21.49 1.53 -18.98
C GLY A 495 20.87 1.97 -20.30
N LYS A 496 21.69 2.38 -21.27
CA LYS A 496 21.24 2.77 -22.61
C LYS A 496 20.74 1.58 -23.43
N LEU A 497 21.35 0.41 -23.28
CA LEU A 497 20.89 -0.83 -23.89
C LEU A 497 19.51 -1.22 -23.35
N HIS A 498 19.34 -1.16 -22.03
CA HIS A 498 18.05 -1.37 -21.39
C HIS A 498 17.00 -0.38 -21.95
N PHE A 499 17.32 0.91 -22.03
CA PHE A 499 16.43 1.91 -22.64
C PHE A 499 16.04 1.58 -24.08
N ALA A 500 17.02 1.37 -24.96
CA ALA A 500 16.76 1.22 -26.39
C ALA A 500 15.91 -0.03 -26.67
N LEU A 501 16.27 -1.16 -26.05
CA LEU A 501 15.52 -2.40 -26.22
C LEU A 501 14.13 -2.30 -25.60
N SER A 502 13.98 -1.71 -24.42
CA SER A 502 12.67 -1.51 -23.78
C SER A 502 11.76 -0.66 -24.66
N MET A 503 12.26 0.42 -25.26
CA MET A 503 11.46 1.27 -26.14
C MET A 503 10.98 0.53 -27.39
N ILE A 504 11.87 -0.22 -28.05
CA ILE A 504 11.54 -0.97 -29.27
C ILE A 504 10.54 -2.08 -28.96
N SER A 505 10.83 -2.92 -27.97
CA SER A 505 10.00 -4.08 -27.65
C SER A 505 8.65 -3.69 -27.03
N PHE A 506 8.59 -2.58 -26.29
CA PHE A 506 7.33 -2.03 -25.79
C PHE A 506 6.37 -1.67 -26.92
N ASN A 507 6.86 -0.97 -27.94
CA ASN A 507 6.04 -0.62 -29.10
C ASN A 507 5.69 -1.86 -29.93
N LEU A 508 6.62 -2.81 -30.08
CA LEU A 508 6.35 -4.09 -30.74
C LEU A 508 5.28 -4.93 -30.00
N LEU A 509 5.20 -4.80 -28.67
CA LEU A 509 4.19 -5.47 -27.84
C LEU A 509 2.82 -4.79 -27.98
N TYR A 510 2.73 -3.50 -27.66
CA TYR A 510 1.43 -2.85 -27.46
C TYR A 510 0.90 -2.11 -28.69
N PHE A 511 1.75 -1.63 -29.60
CA PHE A 511 1.25 -0.93 -30.80
C PHE A 511 0.40 -1.84 -31.69
N PRO A 512 0.77 -3.12 -31.94
CA PRO A 512 -0.08 -4.02 -32.73
C PRO A 512 -1.47 -4.23 -32.16
N MET A 513 -1.65 -4.09 -30.84
CA MET A 513 -2.95 -4.26 -30.18
C MET A 513 -3.96 -3.18 -30.58
N TYR A 514 -3.53 -2.00 -31.07
CA TYR A 514 -4.46 -1.02 -31.63
C TYR A 514 -5.14 -1.50 -32.91
N PHE A 515 -4.51 -2.42 -33.67
CA PHE A 515 -5.13 -3.04 -34.84
C PHE A 515 -6.10 -4.19 -34.48
N LEU A 516 -6.17 -4.56 -33.20
CA LEU A 516 -7.10 -5.55 -32.64
C LEU A 516 -8.33 -4.87 -32.03
N MET A 517 -8.77 -3.74 -32.61
CA MET A 517 -9.89 -2.93 -32.10
C MET A 517 -11.25 -3.62 -32.18
N ASP A 518 -11.37 -4.69 -32.97
CA ASP A 518 -12.53 -5.57 -33.12
C ASP A 518 -12.38 -6.90 -32.36
N MET A 519 -11.20 -7.19 -31.80
CA MET A 519 -10.96 -8.39 -31.00
C MET A 519 -11.35 -8.14 -29.53
N PRO A 520 -12.31 -8.88 -28.96
CA PRO A 520 -12.64 -8.76 -27.54
C PRO A 520 -11.44 -9.08 -26.64
N ARG A 521 -11.27 -8.31 -25.58
CA ARG A 521 -10.31 -8.61 -24.51
C ARG A 521 -10.82 -9.76 -23.63
N ARG A 522 -9.92 -10.42 -22.90
CA ARG A 522 -10.23 -11.54 -21.97
C ARG A 522 -10.85 -12.77 -22.66
N ILE A 523 -10.49 -13.04 -23.92
CA ILE A 523 -10.78 -14.31 -24.59
C ILE A 523 -9.52 -15.17 -24.62
N VAL A 524 -9.66 -16.48 -24.41
CA VAL A 524 -8.55 -17.45 -24.33
C VAL A 524 -8.03 -17.89 -25.70
N THR A 525 -8.84 -17.75 -26.75
CA THR A 525 -8.52 -18.15 -28.12
C THR A 525 -9.21 -17.23 -29.14
N TYR A 526 -8.83 -17.36 -30.40
CA TYR A 526 -9.42 -16.67 -31.54
C TYR A 526 -9.28 -17.48 -32.82
N ASN A 527 -10.15 -17.19 -33.80
CA ASN A 527 -10.17 -17.85 -35.12
C ASN A 527 -10.21 -16.87 -36.31
N VAL A 528 -10.20 -15.56 -36.06
CA VAL A 528 -10.23 -14.54 -37.13
C VAL A 528 -8.81 -14.35 -37.70
N PRO A 529 -8.59 -14.60 -39.01
CA PRO A 529 -7.24 -14.58 -39.59
C PRO A 529 -6.49 -13.24 -39.48
N SER A 530 -7.21 -12.11 -39.53
CA SER A 530 -6.60 -10.77 -39.40
C SER A 530 -6.01 -10.52 -38.01
N TRP A 531 -6.43 -11.25 -36.98
CA TRP A 531 -5.93 -11.09 -35.61
C TRP A 531 -4.63 -11.85 -35.35
N THR A 532 -4.24 -12.79 -36.21
CA THR A 532 -3.06 -13.65 -36.00
C THR A 532 -1.76 -12.84 -36.01
N LEU A 533 -1.52 -12.02 -37.03
CA LEU A 533 -0.27 -11.27 -37.14
C LEU A 533 -0.08 -10.25 -36.00
N PRO A 534 -1.07 -9.41 -35.64
CA PRO A 534 -0.93 -8.50 -34.50
C PRO A 534 -0.67 -9.23 -33.19
N ASN A 535 -1.33 -10.37 -32.95
CA ASN A 535 -1.06 -11.18 -31.76
C ASN A 535 0.36 -11.77 -31.77
N LEU A 536 0.82 -12.33 -32.89
CA LEU A 536 2.16 -12.89 -32.96
C LEU A 536 3.24 -11.81 -32.71
N LEU A 537 3.09 -10.63 -33.32
CA LEU A 537 4.00 -9.50 -33.08
C LEU A 537 3.96 -9.05 -31.63
N ALA A 538 2.76 -8.94 -31.05
CA ALA A 538 2.60 -8.60 -29.63
C ALA A 538 3.31 -9.63 -28.74
N THR A 539 3.21 -10.93 -29.02
CA THR A 539 3.90 -11.97 -28.25
C THR A 539 5.41 -11.90 -28.37
N ILE A 540 5.96 -11.68 -29.58
CA ILE A 540 7.40 -11.48 -29.78
C ILE A 540 7.88 -10.24 -29.02
N GLY A 541 7.13 -9.14 -29.10
CA GLY A 541 7.39 -7.92 -28.33
C GLY A 541 7.37 -8.17 -26.81
N GLY A 542 6.42 -8.98 -26.34
CA GLY A 542 6.30 -9.48 -24.97
C GLY A 542 7.59 -10.13 -24.47
N TYR A 543 7.99 -11.23 -25.10
CA TYR A 543 9.20 -11.96 -24.70
C TYR A 543 10.45 -11.08 -24.66
N ILE A 544 10.62 -10.19 -25.64
CA ILE A 544 11.76 -9.27 -25.66
C ILE A 544 11.63 -8.25 -24.52
N PHE A 545 10.46 -7.64 -24.34
CA PHE A 545 10.22 -6.65 -23.29
C PHE A 545 10.42 -7.24 -21.90
N GLY A 546 9.89 -8.42 -21.62
CA GLY A 546 10.11 -9.15 -20.37
C GLY A 546 11.59 -9.47 -20.13
N ALA A 547 12.27 -10.01 -21.15
CA ALA A 547 13.69 -10.38 -21.04
C ALA A 547 14.62 -9.17 -20.80
N VAL A 548 14.31 -8.04 -21.43
CA VAL A 548 15.11 -6.81 -21.34
C VAL A 548 15.13 -6.24 -19.93
N GLN A 549 14.10 -6.50 -19.10
CA GLN A 549 14.09 -6.05 -17.71
C GLN A 549 15.19 -6.72 -16.87
N PHE A 550 15.67 -7.90 -17.26
CA PHE A 550 16.83 -8.51 -16.58
C PHE A 550 18.13 -7.74 -16.82
N ILE A 551 18.23 -6.92 -17.88
CA ILE A 551 19.38 -6.03 -18.10
C ILE A 551 19.43 -4.96 -17.00
N LEU A 552 18.29 -4.41 -16.58
CA LEU A 552 18.21 -3.47 -15.45
C LEU A 552 18.77 -4.12 -14.18
N VAL A 553 18.26 -5.31 -13.85
CA VAL A 553 18.67 -6.06 -12.65
C VAL A 553 20.16 -6.41 -12.70
N ALA A 554 20.63 -6.93 -13.83
CA ALA A 554 22.04 -7.28 -14.03
C ALA A 554 22.95 -6.05 -13.91
N ASN A 555 22.56 -4.92 -14.51
CA ASN A 555 23.30 -3.66 -14.39
C ASN A 555 23.41 -3.23 -12.94
N PHE A 556 22.32 -3.29 -12.17
CA PHE A 556 22.32 -2.91 -10.76
C PHE A 556 23.18 -3.83 -9.91
N ILE A 557 23.05 -5.16 -10.06
CA ILE A 557 23.89 -6.14 -9.34
C ILE A 557 25.36 -5.87 -9.62
N GLN A 558 25.71 -5.77 -10.91
CA GLN A 558 27.08 -5.56 -11.33
C GLN A 558 27.64 -4.24 -10.81
N SER A 559 26.84 -3.17 -10.85
CA SER A 559 27.25 -1.83 -10.45
C SER A 559 27.36 -1.67 -8.93
N MET A 560 26.52 -2.35 -8.15
CA MET A 560 26.68 -2.38 -6.70
C MET A 560 27.97 -3.08 -6.26
N ARG A 561 28.41 -4.10 -7.01
CA ARG A 561 29.65 -4.85 -6.73
C ARG A 561 30.90 -4.12 -7.26
N ASN A 562 30.86 -3.68 -8.51
CA ASN A 562 32.02 -3.28 -9.29
C ASN A 562 31.94 -1.87 -9.86
N GLY A 563 30.85 -1.13 -9.58
CA GLY A 563 30.67 0.24 -10.07
C GLY A 563 31.66 1.21 -9.44
N ALA A 564 31.96 2.29 -10.16
CA ALA A 564 32.74 3.39 -9.61
C ALA A 564 32.02 4.00 -8.39
N PRO A 565 32.73 4.42 -7.32
CA PRO A 565 32.13 5.17 -6.23
C PRO A 565 31.35 6.37 -6.75
N ALA A 566 30.11 6.55 -6.28
CA ALA A 566 29.32 7.71 -6.63
C ALA A 566 29.77 8.92 -5.81
N PRO A 567 29.99 10.10 -6.42
CA PRO A 567 30.09 11.35 -5.66
C PRO A 567 28.76 11.66 -4.97
N THR A 568 28.77 12.53 -3.97
CA THR A 568 27.56 12.91 -3.21
C THR A 568 26.46 13.48 -4.10
N ASN A 569 26.84 14.26 -5.12
CA ASN A 569 25.95 14.82 -6.13
C ASN A 569 26.51 14.54 -7.54
N PRO A 570 26.21 13.37 -8.13
CA PRO A 570 26.75 12.99 -9.45
C PRO A 570 26.15 13.78 -10.61
N TRP A 571 25.00 14.42 -10.38
CA TRP A 571 24.24 15.08 -11.44
C TRP A 571 24.37 16.59 -11.44
N ASP A 572 24.96 17.16 -10.38
CA ASP A 572 24.95 18.59 -10.09
C ASP A 572 23.50 19.12 -10.05
N ALA A 573 22.68 18.43 -9.25
CA ALA A 573 21.29 18.74 -8.94
C ALA A 573 21.19 19.65 -7.71
N ASP A 574 20.12 20.44 -7.60
CA ASP A 574 19.90 21.46 -6.57
C ASP A 574 18.93 21.04 -5.46
N THR A 575 18.41 19.80 -5.51
CA THR A 575 17.44 19.31 -4.55
C THR A 575 18.07 18.76 -3.27
N PRO A 576 17.40 18.88 -2.10
CA PRO A 576 17.98 18.56 -0.78
C PRO A 576 18.51 17.14 -0.61
N GLU A 577 17.93 16.17 -1.31
CA GLU A 577 18.41 14.79 -1.29
C GLU A 577 19.80 14.63 -1.89
N TRP A 578 20.39 15.61 -2.56
CA TRP A 578 21.78 15.57 -3.02
C TRP A 578 22.74 16.34 -2.12
N GLU A 579 22.24 17.02 -1.08
CA GLU A 579 23.07 17.60 -0.04
C GLU A 579 23.70 16.49 0.84
N PRO A 580 24.87 16.75 1.43
CA PRO A 580 25.39 15.88 2.48
C PRO A 580 24.45 15.84 3.68
N GLU A 581 24.26 14.66 4.26
CA GLU A 581 23.32 14.48 5.37
C GLU A 581 23.90 15.15 6.63
N GLN A 582 23.23 16.20 7.12
CA GLN A 582 23.62 16.89 8.35
C GLN A 582 23.11 16.11 9.56
N VAL A 583 24.01 15.52 10.35
CA VAL A 583 23.67 14.93 11.65
C VAL A 583 23.65 16.05 12.68
N LEU A 584 22.48 16.58 13.02
CA LEU A 584 22.33 17.49 14.15
C LEU A 584 22.32 16.67 15.45
N GLU A 585 23.40 16.73 16.22
CA GLU A 585 23.41 16.23 17.60
C GLU A 585 22.89 17.31 18.55
N GLU A 586 22.01 16.91 19.46
CA GLU A 586 21.50 17.76 20.52
C GLU A 586 22.48 17.68 21.71
N VAL A 587 23.16 18.78 22.04
CA VAL A 587 24.12 18.83 23.14
C VAL A 587 23.69 19.93 24.12
N ASN A 588 23.30 19.55 25.33
CA ASN A 588 23.01 20.47 26.44
C ASN A 588 21.96 21.57 26.12
N GLY A 589 20.85 21.21 25.45
CA GLY A 589 19.76 22.16 25.15
C GLY A 589 20.11 23.22 24.10
N GLY A 590 21.27 23.09 23.43
CA GLY A 590 21.63 23.84 22.24
C GLY A 590 22.07 22.89 21.12
N PHE A 591 21.68 23.19 19.88
CA PHE A 591 22.16 22.42 18.72
C PHE A 591 23.53 22.95 18.32
N THR A 592 24.56 22.11 18.42
CA THR A 592 25.85 22.38 17.76
C THR A 592 25.95 21.47 16.55
N THR A 593 26.35 22.02 15.40
CA THR A 593 26.68 21.22 14.21
C THR A 593 27.97 20.44 14.48
N PRO A 594 27.96 19.10 14.57
CA PRO A 594 29.19 18.35 14.49
C PRO A 594 29.68 18.42 13.05
N ALA A 595 30.93 18.85 12.84
CA ALA A 595 31.57 18.98 11.53
C ALA A 595 31.81 17.65 10.78
N LYS A 596 31.12 16.56 11.10
CA LYS A 596 31.25 15.28 10.40
C LYS A 596 30.14 15.12 9.37
N ILE A 597 30.48 15.56 8.17
CA ILE A 597 29.78 15.30 6.91
C ILE A 597 29.75 13.78 6.70
N THR A 598 28.56 13.17 6.80
CA THR A 598 28.36 11.77 6.39
C THR A 598 27.77 11.74 4.99
N PRO A 599 28.41 11.05 4.02
CA PRO A 599 27.78 10.75 2.74
C PRO A 599 26.48 10.00 3.03
N SER A 600 25.46 10.21 2.23
CA SER A 600 24.18 9.51 2.35
C SER A 600 24.29 8.02 2.06
N LEU A 601 23.56 7.23 2.82
CA LEU A 601 23.82 5.80 2.94
C LEU A 601 22.59 5.02 2.53
N GLY A 602 22.56 4.63 1.26
CA GLY A 602 21.73 3.55 0.76
C GLY A 602 22.39 2.18 0.94
N LEU A 603 22.08 1.23 0.06
CA LEU A 603 22.67 -0.09 -0.13
C LEU A 603 24.22 -0.13 -0.05
N GLY A 604 24.88 1.04 -0.09
CA GLY A 604 26.19 1.28 0.50
C GLY A 604 26.10 1.96 1.89
N VAL A 605 26.42 1.19 2.94
CA VAL A 605 27.04 1.63 4.22
C VAL A 605 26.17 2.44 5.20
N GLY A 606 25.28 1.84 6.00
CA GLY A 606 24.62 2.57 7.12
C GLY A 606 25.57 3.30 8.10
N ASN A 607 25.16 4.50 8.52
CA ASN A 607 25.57 5.17 9.76
C ASN A 607 24.35 5.36 10.68
N SER A 608 23.43 4.39 10.69
CA SER A 608 22.78 4.10 11.97
C SER A 608 23.87 3.57 12.91
N PRO A 609 23.97 4.06 14.15
CA PRO A 609 24.88 3.48 15.13
C PRO A 609 24.71 1.95 15.14
N PRO A 610 25.80 1.17 15.20
CA PRO A 610 25.71 -0.28 15.23
C PRO A 610 24.79 -0.73 16.37
N ILE A 611 23.97 -1.75 16.12
CA ILE A 611 23.21 -2.47 17.15
C ILE A 611 24.23 -2.96 18.18
N ALA A 612 24.42 -2.22 19.27
CA ALA A 612 25.14 -2.72 20.42
C ALA A 612 24.28 -3.82 21.05
N LYS A 613 24.93 -4.97 21.31
CA LYS A 613 24.44 -6.15 22.03
C LYS A 613 23.13 -5.90 22.79
N ALA A 614 22.07 -6.61 22.43
CA ALA A 614 21.05 -6.90 23.44
C ALA A 614 21.80 -7.61 24.59
N PRO A 615 21.72 -7.15 25.85
CA PRO A 615 22.42 -7.85 26.89
C PRO A 615 21.84 -9.26 26.97
N ALA A 616 22.69 -10.26 26.72
CA ALA A 616 22.52 -11.55 27.34
C ALA A 616 22.37 -11.29 28.86
N VAL A 617 21.54 -12.11 29.48
CA VAL A 617 21.09 -12.05 30.88
C VAL A 617 22.24 -11.96 31.90
N ASP A 618 23.50 -12.11 31.48
CA ASP A 618 24.72 -12.04 32.29
C ASP A 618 25.28 -10.62 32.56
N ALA A 619 24.83 -9.57 31.86
CA ALA A 619 25.38 -8.21 32.02
C ALA A 619 24.95 -7.48 33.31
N LEU A 620 24.12 -8.10 34.16
CA LEU A 620 23.70 -7.57 35.46
C LEU A 620 24.83 -7.52 36.52
N ARG A 621 26.04 -8.00 36.22
CA ARG A 621 27.15 -8.12 37.19
C ARG A 621 28.31 -7.15 37.05
N SER A 622 28.48 -6.44 35.94
CA SER A 622 29.65 -5.56 35.75
C SER A 622 29.25 -4.18 35.26
N GLY A 623 29.21 -3.22 36.19
CA GLY A 623 28.78 -1.84 35.97
C GLY A 623 29.74 -0.99 35.12
N GLN A 624 29.72 -1.16 33.80
CA GLN A 624 30.30 -0.18 32.87
C GLN A 624 29.37 0.09 31.67
N GLN A 625 28.96 1.36 31.54
CA GLN A 625 28.05 1.93 30.54
C GLN A 625 28.66 2.00 29.12
N ALA A 626 27.85 1.75 28.08
CA ALA A 626 28.14 2.15 26.70
C ALA A 626 26.83 2.60 25.99
N ALA A 627 26.85 3.81 25.45
CA ALA A 627 25.69 4.57 24.97
C ALA A 627 25.33 4.34 23.49
N THR A 628 24.11 3.84 23.25
CA THR A 628 23.21 4.14 22.10
C THR A 628 21.76 4.26 22.58
N THR A 629 21.62 4.61 23.86
CA THR A 629 20.41 4.70 24.64
C THR A 629 20.45 6.04 25.32
N THR A 630 19.47 6.90 25.11
CA THR A 630 19.26 8.00 26.04
C THR A 630 18.77 7.37 27.34
N GLN A 631 19.66 7.20 28.33
CA GLN A 631 19.27 6.71 29.65
C GLN A 631 18.43 7.81 30.32
N VAL A 632 17.10 7.65 30.27
CA VAL A 632 16.18 8.41 31.10
C VAL A 632 16.13 7.71 32.47
N GLY A 633 17.18 7.90 33.26
CA GLY A 633 17.35 7.25 34.57
C GLY A 633 18.05 5.88 34.54
N PRO A 634 18.31 5.27 35.71
CA PRO A 634 19.25 4.15 35.83
C PRO A 634 18.87 2.86 35.07
N ASN A 635 17.63 2.72 34.57
CA ASN A 635 17.11 1.44 34.04
C ASN A 635 16.31 1.52 32.70
N VAL A 636 16.28 2.64 31.97
CA VAL A 636 15.42 2.77 30.76
C VAL A 636 16.22 2.75 29.45
N VAL A 637 15.92 1.78 28.57
CA VAL A 637 16.52 1.59 27.23
C VAL A 637 15.52 2.00 26.15
N VAL A 638 15.75 3.15 25.48
CA VAL A 638 14.91 3.62 24.37
C VAL A 638 15.45 3.10 23.03
N ARG A 639 14.60 2.46 22.23
CA ARG A 639 14.91 2.01 20.86
C ARG A 639 14.24 2.93 19.85
N HIS A 640 14.99 3.44 18.87
CA HIS A 640 14.48 4.44 17.94
C HIS A 640 13.99 3.88 16.60
N HIS A 641 14.56 2.77 16.09
CA HIS A 641 14.22 2.25 14.76
C HIS A 641 14.02 0.73 14.68
N VAL A 642 13.67 0.08 15.80
CA VAL A 642 13.47 -1.37 15.83
C VAL A 642 12.19 -1.72 16.57
N SER A 643 11.27 -2.43 15.92
CA SER A 643 10.05 -2.97 16.52
C SER A 643 9.64 -4.29 15.87
N THR A 644 9.29 -5.28 16.70
CA THR A 644 8.73 -6.56 16.24
C THR A 644 7.22 -6.50 16.00
N ARG A 645 6.54 -5.49 16.56
CA ARG A 645 5.08 -5.41 16.57
C ARG A 645 4.46 -5.35 15.16
N PRO A 646 4.99 -4.54 14.22
CA PRO A 646 4.43 -4.45 12.87
C PRO A 646 4.35 -5.80 12.15
N ILE A 647 5.46 -6.52 12.03
CA ILE A 647 5.51 -7.80 11.32
C ILE A 647 4.65 -8.87 11.99
N VAL A 648 4.66 -8.96 13.33
CA VAL A 648 3.86 -9.94 14.08
C VAL A 648 2.36 -9.64 13.94
N LEU A 649 1.97 -8.36 13.94
CA LEU A 649 0.58 -7.96 13.75
C LEU A 649 0.09 -8.31 12.33
N SER A 650 0.83 -7.91 11.29
CA SER A 650 0.46 -8.22 9.90
C SER A 650 0.41 -9.73 9.65
N GLY A 651 1.36 -10.50 10.20
CA GLY A 651 1.36 -11.95 10.11
C GLY A 651 0.18 -12.60 10.84
N GLY A 652 -0.14 -12.14 12.06
CA GLY A 652 -1.30 -12.61 12.82
C GLY A 652 -2.63 -12.35 12.10
N ILE A 653 -2.82 -11.13 11.56
CA ILE A 653 -3.99 -10.78 10.75
C ILE A 653 -4.08 -11.68 9.51
N SER A 654 -2.96 -11.93 8.83
CA SER A 654 -2.94 -12.75 7.62
C SER A 654 -3.31 -14.20 7.88
N ILE A 655 -2.82 -14.77 8.99
CA ILE A 655 -3.21 -16.12 9.44
C ILE A 655 -4.70 -16.13 9.80
N ALA A 656 -5.21 -15.08 10.44
CA ALA A 656 -6.63 -14.97 10.77
C ALA A 656 -7.49 -14.95 9.48
N LEU A 657 -7.10 -14.18 8.47
CA LEU A 657 -7.79 -14.11 7.18
C LEU A 657 -7.74 -15.44 6.41
N LEU A 658 -6.63 -16.18 6.49
CA LEU A 658 -6.54 -17.55 5.95
C LEU A 658 -7.54 -18.47 6.64
N GLY A 659 -7.59 -18.46 7.98
CA GLY A 659 -8.56 -19.24 8.74
C GLY A 659 -10.00 -18.85 8.42
N LEU A 660 -10.25 -17.54 8.21
CA LEU A 660 -11.54 -16.99 7.85
C LEU A 660 -12.01 -17.49 6.46
N ALA A 661 -11.14 -17.46 5.45
CA ALA A 661 -11.45 -17.97 4.11
C ALA A 661 -11.73 -19.48 4.12
N MET A 662 -11.12 -20.22 5.04
CA MET A 662 -11.27 -21.67 5.18
C MET A 662 -12.37 -22.09 6.18
N LEU A 663 -13.23 -21.18 6.64
CA LEU A 663 -14.26 -21.51 7.65
C LEU A 663 -15.21 -22.64 7.25
N GLN A 664 -15.47 -22.82 5.95
CA GLN A 664 -16.26 -23.94 5.44
C GLN A 664 -15.64 -25.31 5.77
N TYR A 665 -14.34 -25.36 6.05
CA TYR A 665 -13.61 -26.53 6.55
C TYR A 665 -13.40 -26.40 8.06
N ALA A 666 -14.47 -26.56 8.84
CA ALA A 666 -14.50 -26.23 10.28
C ALA A 666 -13.32 -26.80 11.10
N TYR A 667 -12.84 -28.01 10.78
CA TYR A 667 -11.70 -28.66 11.45
C TYR A 667 -10.34 -27.96 11.23
N LEU A 668 -10.21 -27.15 10.19
CA LEU A 668 -9.00 -26.40 9.85
C LEU A 668 -9.18 -24.89 10.01
N GLY A 669 -10.30 -24.33 9.51
CA GLY A 669 -10.54 -22.89 9.49
C GLY A 669 -10.58 -22.26 10.88
N LEU A 670 -11.37 -22.81 11.81
CA LEU A 670 -11.54 -22.26 13.16
C LEU A 670 -10.24 -22.26 13.98
N PRO A 671 -9.45 -23.36 14.03
CA PRO A 671 -8.15 -23.34 14.71
C PRO A 671 -7.17 -22.31 14.11
N ILE A 672 -7.08 -22.22 12.78
CA ILE A 672 -6.19 -21.26 12.11
C ILE A 672 -6.61 -19.83 12.43
N LEU A 673 -7.91 -19.53 12.36
CA LEU A 673 -8.47 -18.23 12.71
C LEU A 673 -8.13 -17.86 14.17
N ALA A 674 -8.36 -18.79 15.11
CA ALA A 674 -8.07 -18.57 16.52
C ALA A 674 -6.57 -18.28 16.77
N ILE A 675 -5.67 -19.04 16.12
CA ILE A 675 -4.22 -18.82 16.21
C ILE A 675 -3.85 -17.43 15.68
N GLY A 676 -4.31 -17.07 14.48
CA GLY A 676 -4.03 -15.78 13.87
C GLY A 676 -4.54 -14.61 14.71
N ALA A 677 -5.80 -14.69 15.15
CA ALA A 677 -6.41 -13.69 16.03
C ALA A 677 -5.64 -13.55 17.36
N THR A 678 -5.22 -14.66 17.97
CA THR A 678 -4.41 -14.63 19.20
C THR A 678 -3.07 -13.93 18.98
N ILE A 679 -2.37 -14.22 17.87
CA ILE A 679 -1.11 -13.55 17.53
C ILE A 679 -1.32 -12.05 17.32
N ALA A 680 -2.37 -11.66 16.59
CA ALA A 680 -2.68 -10.26 16.36
C ALA A 680 -2.98 -9.51 17.69
N VAL A 681 -3.83 -10.09 18.55
CA VAL A 681 -4.17 -9.53 19.86
C VAL A 681 -2.93 -9.43 20.75
N MET A 682 -2.09 -10.47 20.82
CA MET A 682 -0.83 -10.43 21.57
C MET A 682 0.11 -9.32 21.06
N SER A 683 0.14 -9.08 19.74
CA SER A 683 0.94 -8.00 19.17
C SER A 683 0.41 -6.62 19.54
N ILE A 684 -0.92 -6.41 19.50
CA ILE A 684 -1.58 -5.15 19.90
C ILE A 684 -1.35 -4.87 21.38
N VAL A 685 -1.59 -5.86 22.26
CA VAL A 685 -1.32 -5.74 23.70
C VAL A 685 0.17 -5.46 23.94
N GLY A 686 1.05 -6.13 23.19
CA GLY A 686 2.48 -5.88 23.24
C GLY A 686 2.87 -4.47 22.78
N TRP A 687 2.17 -3.90 21.79
CA TRP A 687 2.39 -2.53 21.34
C TRP A 687 1.97 -1.52 22.41
N ALA A 688 0.82 -1.74 23.06
CA ALA A 688 0.37 -0.96 24.20
C ALA A 688 1.36 -1.06 25.38
N TRP A 689 1.93 -2.26 25.61
CA TRP A 689 2.98 -2.47 26.61
C TRP A 689 4.27 -1.70 26.29
N ASP A 690 4.73 -1.73 25.04
CA ASP A 690 5.92 -0.99 24.61
C ASP A 690 5.75 0.52 24.83
N ASP A 691 4.55 1.04 24.58
CA ASP A 691 4.20 2.45 24.84
C ASP A 691 4.19 2.77 26.35
N MET A 692 3.50 1.95 27.17
CA MET A 692 3.44 2.15 28.62
C MET A 692 4.81 2.14 29.30
N ASN A 693 5.78 1.41 28.73
CA ASN A 693 7.14 1.31 29.26
C ASN A 693 8.15 2.20 28.51
N SER A 694 7.69 3.09 27.62
CA SER A 694 8.54 4.00 26.84
C SER A 694 9.69 3.31 26.09
N VAL A 695 9.45 2.07 25.62
CA VAL A 695 10.44 1.24 24.93
C VAL A 695 10.83 1.84 23.58
N PHE A 696 9.90 2.57 22.96
CA PHE A 696 10.07 3.21 21.66
C PHE A 696 9.73 4.70 21.74
N ARG A 697 10.65 5.56 21.31
CA ARG A 697 10.41 7.00 21.17
C ARG A 697 11.08 7.51 19.90
N ILE A 698 10.45 8.42 19.19
CA ILE A 698 11.04 9.10 18.04
C ILE A 698 11.60 10.43 18.55
N PRO A 699 12.85 10.78 18.23
CA PRO A 699 13.37 12.11 18.55
C PRO A 699 12.48 13.18 17.93
N GLU A 700 11.98 14.12 18.74
CA GLU A 700 11.31 15.30 18.20
C GLU A 700 12.36 16.21 17.53
N GLY A 701 12.02 16.74 16.37
CA GLY A 701 12.86 17.70 15.64
C GLY A 701 12.24 19.09 15.67
N ILE A 702 13.05 20.11 15.39
CA ILE A 702 12.51 21.42 15.00
C ILE A 702 11.93 21.25 13.59
N THR A 703 10.63 21.50 13.44
CA THR A 703 9.94 21.33 12.16
C THR A 703 9.20 22.60 11.74
N GLU A 704 9.14 22.82 10.43
CA GLU A 704 8.37 23.87 9.77
C GLU A 704 6.91 23.42 9.62
N LYS A 705 6.05 23.88 10.53
CA LYS A 705 4.67 23.40 10.65
C LYS A 705 3.62 24.28 9.95
N TRP A 706 4.00 25.35 9.25
CA TRP A 706 3.02 26.24 8.62
C TRP A 706 2.13 25.50 7.58
N PRO A 707 0.81 25.74 7.52
CA PRO A 707 0.04 26.72 8.30
C PRO A 707 -0.42 26.23 9.69
N PHE A 708 -0.20 24.95 10.02
CA PHE A 708 -0.69 24.30 11.22
C PHE A 708 0.32 24.31 12.38
N THR A 709 0.79 25.50 12.77
CA THR A 709 1.83 25.65 13.80
C THR A 709 1.43 25.13 15.19
N GLN A 710 0.12 25.20 15.50
CA GLN A 710 -0.44 24.75 16.78
C GLN A 710 -0.99 23.32 16.74
N VAL A 711 -0.99 22.67 15.57
CA VAL A 711 -1.51 21.31 15.42
C VAL A 711 -0.35 20.33 15.53
N SER A 712 -0.49 19.37 16.42
CA SER A 712 0.48 18.31 16.61
C SER A 712 0.36 17.24 15.52
N ARG A 713 1.41 16.44 15.34
CA ARG A 713 1.42 15.31 14.41
C ARG A 713 0.34 14.27 14.74
N LEU A 714 0.10 13.98 16.03
CA LEU A 714 -0.92 13.01 16.44
C LEU A 714 -2.32 13.52 16.09
N LYS A 715 -2.58 14.82 16.27
CA LYS A 715 -3.85 15.44 15.90
C LYS A 715 -4.11 15.43 14.40
N LEU A 716 -3.10 15.75 13.59
CA LEU A 716 -3.21 15.61 12.13
C LEU A 716 -3.41 14.14 11.71
N GLY A 717 -2.75 13.20 12.38
CA GLY A 717 -2.93 11.77 12.14
C GLY A 717 -4.36 11.31 12.44
N MET A 718 -4.90 11.72 13.58
CA MET A 718 -6.28 11.40 13.98
C MET A 718 -7.31 12.04 13.03
N TRP A 719 -7.12 13.31 12.63
CA TRP A 719 -8.00 13.94 11.64
C TRP A 719 -7.98 13.22 10.29
N SER A 720 -6.80 12.78 9.85
CA SER A 720 -6.69 12.03 8.59
C SER A 720 -7.33 10.65 8.67
N LEU A 721 -7.22 9.96 9.82
CA LEU A 721 -7.90 8.70 10.08
C LEU A 721 -9.43 8.86 10.08
N ILE A 722 -9.95 9.86 10.80
CA ILE A 722 -11.39 10.13 10.82
C ILE A 722 -11.88 10.50 9.42
N PHE A 723 -11.08 11.26 8.67
CA PHE A 723 -11.43 11.57 7.29
C PHE A 723 -11.55 10.31 6.43
N SER A 724 -10.64 9.33 6.56
CA SER A 724 -10.80 8.05 5.86
C SER A 724 -12.05 7.29 6.31
N ASP A 725 -12.37 7.29 7.60
CA ASP A 725 -13.57 6.61 8.12
C ASP A 725 -14.86 7.29 7.62
N VAL A 726 -14.87 8.62 7.49
CA VAL A 726 -15.99 9.36 6.89
C VAL A 726 -16.25 8.87 5.47
N ILE A 727 -15.21 8.71 4.64
CA ILE A 727 -15.38 8.22 3.27
C ILE A 727 -15.85 6.76 3.25
N LEU A 728 -15.28 5.92 4.12
CA LEU A 728 -15.70 4.52 4.27
C LEU A 728 -17.20 4.44 4.58
N PHE A 729 -17.68 5.12 5.62
CA PHE A 729 -19.09 5.08 5.99
C PHE A 729 -20.01 5.82 5.00
N ALA A 730 -19.53 6.90 4.36
CA ALA A 730 -20.29 7.56 3.30
C ALA A 730 -20.55 6.61 2.13
N THR A 731 -19.56 5.79 1.77
CA THR A 731 -19.70 4.76 0.73
C THR A 731 -20.72 3.69 1.14
N ILE A 732 -20.62 3.19 2.39
CA ILE A 732 -21.56 2.21 2.93
C ILE A 732 -23.00 2.75 2.90
N LEU A 733 -23.24 3.93 3.47
CA LEU A 733 -24.57 4.54 3.55
C LEU A 733 -25.12 4.91 2.17
N THR A 734 -24.26 5.29 1.23
CA THR A 734 -24.66 5.54 -0.16
C THR A 734 -25.06 4.24 -0.86
N GLY A 735 -24.34 3.14 -0.61
CA GLY A 735 -24.71 1.81 -1.08
C GLY A 735 -26.05 1.34 -0.50
N ASP A 736 -26.27 1.57 0.79
CA ASP A 736 -27.53 1.26 1.46
C ASP A 736 -28.70 2.06 0.85
N ALA A 737 -28.50 3.37 0.63
CA ALA A 737 -29.47 4.24 -0.03
C ALA A 737 -29.78 3.80 -1.46
N TYR A 738 -28.74 3.44 -2.21
CA TYR A 738 -28.88 2.97 -3.57
C TYR A 738 -29.73 1.68 -3.63
N ILE A 739 -29.40 0.68 -2.83
CA ILE A 739 -30.16 -0.58 -2.78
C ILE A 739 -31.60 -0.32 -2.33
N ARG A 740 -31.80 0.55 -1.35
CA ARG A 740 -33.13 0.92 -0.85
C ARG A 740 -33.99 1.56 -1.92
N ILE A 741 -33.48 2.57 -2.62
CA ILE A 741 -34.20 3.28 -3.69
C ILE A 741 -34.57 2.32 -4.83
N ASN A 742 -33.71 1.36 -5.11
CA ASN A 742 -33.93 0.37 -6.18
C ASN A 742 -34.69 -0.89 -5.70
N SER A 743 -35.02 -1.00 -4.42
CA SER A 743 -35.79 -2.13 -3.90
C SER A 743 -37.29 -1.89 -4.10
N PRO A 744 -38.07 -2.86 -4.62
CA PRO A 744 -39.50 -2.66 -4.88
C PRO A 744 -40.32 -2.45 -3.60
N THR A 745 -39.86 -3.05 -2.50
CA THR A 745 -40.47 -2.97 -1.18
C THR A 745 -39.39 -2.72 -0.13
N TRP A 746 -39.71 -1.89 0.86
CA TRP A 746 -38.86 -1.64 2.01
C TRP A 746 -39.69 -1.73 3.29
N PRO A 747 -39.16 -2.30 4.39
CA PRO A 747 -39.89 -2.38 5.66
C PRO A 747 -40.28 -0.99 6.17
N ALA A 748 -41.48 -0.86 6.73
CA ALA A 748 -41.88 0.40 7.37
C ALA A 748 -41.12 0.60 8.69
N PRO A 749 -40.94 1.85 9.16
CA PRO A 749 -40.35 2.11 10.47
C PRO A 749 -41.05 1.32 11.59
N ASN A 750 -40.29 0.91 12.60
CA ASN A 750 -40.77 0.09 13.73
C ASN A 750 -41.23 -1.35 13.38
N THR A 751 -40.99 -1.85 12.16
CA THR A 751 -41.34 -3.23 11.79
C THR A 751 -40.24 -4.24 12.12
N LEU A 752 -39.00 -3.96 11.70
CA LEU A 752 -37.82 -4.80 12.02
C LEU A 752 -37.17 -4.37 13.33
N HIS A 753 -37.09 -3.05 13.55
CA HIS A 753 -36.28 -2.43 14.60
C HIS A 753 -37.16 -1.59 15.52
N PRO A 754 -37.30 -1.93 16.82
CA PRO A 754 -38.13 -1.15 17.74
C PRO A 754 -37.57 0.27 17.94
N ILE A 755 -38.33 1.29 17.53
CA ILE A 755 -37.88 2.70 17.58
C ILE A 755 -37.56 3.13 19.01
N VAL A 756 -38.35 2.68 19.99
CA VAL A 756 -38.13 3.00 21.41
C VAL A 756 -36.77 2.46 21.88
N LEU A 757 -36.43 1.23 21.51
CA LEU A 757 -35.17 0.61 21.88
C LEU A 757 -33.99 1.36 21.25
N GLY A 758 -34.07 1.63 19.94
CA GLY A 758 -33.06 2.42 19.23
C GLY A 758 -32.93 3.85 19.75
N THR A 759 -34.02 4.48 20.19
CA THR A 759 -33.98 5.82 20.80
C THR A 759 -33.27 5.81 22.14
N ILE A 760 -33.50 4.78 22.96
CA ILE A 760 -32.81 4.61 24.24
C ILE A 760 -31.32 4.34 24.03
N SER A 761 -30.96 3.43 23.11
CA SER A 761 -29.55 3.14 22.80
C SER A 761 -28.85 4.39 22.25
N THR A 762 -29.50 5.14 21.36
CA THR A 762 -29.02 6.42 20.85
C THR A 762 -28.77 7.43 21.98
N PHE A 763 -29.71 7.60 22.91
CA PHE A 763 -29.52 8.51 24.04
C PHE A 763 -28.35 8.10 24.93
N ILE A 764 -28.17 6.80 25.17
CA ILE A 764 -27.05 6.25 25.95
C ILE A 764 -25.72 6.56 25.26
N LEU A 765 -25.61 6.28 23.96
CA LEU A 765 -24.40 6.52 23.21
C LEU A 765 -24.08 8.01 23.10
N LEU A 766 -25.05 8.85 22.73
CA LEU A 766 -24.84 10.31 22.65
C LEU A 766 -24.49 10.94 24.00
N SER A 767 -24.93 10.36 25.11
CA SER A 767 -24.54 10.79 26.46
C SER A 767 -23.08 10.44 26.81
N SER A 768 -22.47 9.50 26.09
CA SER A 768 -21.09 9.06 26.30
C SER A 768 -20.07 10.08 25.79
N SER A 769 -20.32 10.79 24.68
CA SER A 769 -19.45 11.87 24.20
C SER A 769 -19.21 13.01 25.21
N PRO A 770 -20.25 13.59 25.85
CA PRO A 770 -20.06 14.55 26.92
C PRO A 770 -19.23 13.97 28.08
N ALA A 771 -19.42 12.70 28.44
CA ALA A 771 -18.61 12.05 29.47
C ALA A 771 -17.13 11.93 29.04
N ALA A 772 -16.86 11.55 27.78
CA ALA A 772 -15.50 11.51 27.23
C ALA A 772 -14.84 12.90 27.24
N TYR A 773 -15.60 13.95 26.90
CA TYR A 773 -15.15 15.34 26.99
C TYR A 773 -14.83 15.75 28.43
N MET A 774 -15.67 15.37 29.40
CA MET A 774 -15.42 15.65 30.83
C MET A 774 -14.15 14.96 31.34
N ALA A 775 -13.78 13.80 30.78
CA ALA A 775 -12.50 13.17 31.08
C ALA A 775 -11.31 14.04 30.62
N LEU A 776 -11.38 14.57 29.40
CA LEU A 776 -10.39 15.49 28.84
C LEU A 776 -10.30 16.80 29.63
N ASP A 777 -11.44 17.41 29.96
CA ASP A 777 -11.49 18.64 30.76
C ASP A 777 -10.88 18.42 32.16
N SER A 778 -11.16 17.26 32.77
CA SER A 778 -10.59 16.90 34.08
C SER A 778 -9.07 16.82 34.05
N ILE A 779 -8.46 16.19 33.04
CA ILE A 779 -6.99 16.10 32.95
C ILE A 779 -6.35 17.44 32.56
N ARG A 780 -7.03 18.27 31.76
CA ARG A 780 -6.60 19.66 31.48
C ARG A 780 -6.58 20.53 32.73
N LYS A 781 -7.49 20.27 33.67
CA LYS A 781 -7.51 20.86 35.03
C LYS A 781 -6.54 20.19 36.01
N GLY A 782 -5.84 19.12 35.59
CA GLY A 782 -4.84 18.40 36.41
C GLY A 782 -5.41 17.28 37.29
N SER A 783 -6.69 16.90 37.12
CA SER A 783 -7.34 15.85 37.90
C SER A 783 -7.33 14.51 37.16
N THR A 784 -6.32 13.68 37.43
CA THR A 784 -6.26 12.30 36.90
C THR A 784 -7.40 11.43 37.43
N ARG A 785 -7.82 11.63 38.69
CA ARG A 785 -8.96 10.89 39.26
C ARG A 785 -10.26 11.22 38.52
N GLY A 786 -10.50 12.51 38.24
CA GLY A 786 -11.66 12.94 37.45
C GLY A 786 -11.65 12.35 36.04
N MET A 787 -10.48 12.39 35.38
CA MET A 787 -10.29 11.77 34.07
C MET A 787 -10.64 10.27 34.08
N LEU A 788 -10.11 9.51 35.03
CA LEU A 788 -10.37 8.07 35.15
C LEU A 788 -11.85 7.76 35.42
N SER A 789 -12.50 8.53 36.30
CA SER A 789 -13.93 8.36 36.58
C SER A 789 -14.80 8.58 35.34
N TRP A 790 -14.54 9.65 34.58
CA TRP A 790 -15.31 9.96 33.37
C TRP A 790 -15.03 9.00 32.21
N LEU A 791 -13.79 8.53 32.06
CA LEU A 791 -13.50 7.41 31.15
C LEU A 791 -14.26 6.15 31.56
N GLY A 792 -14.33 5.83 32.85
CA GLY A 792 -15.13 4.70 33.35
C GLY A 792 -16.62 4.82 33.04
N VAL A 793 -17.20 6.03 33.16
CA VAL A 793 -18.60 6.29 32.77
C VAL A 793 -18.80 6.09 31.27
N THR A 794 -17.89 6.63 30.45
CA THR A 794 -17.95 6.48 28.99
C THR A 794 -17.86 5.00 28.59
N LEU A 795 -16.97 4.23 29.23
CA LEU A 795 -16.80 2.80 29.01
C LEU A 795 -18.09 2.04 29.30
N ALA A 796 -18.77 2.36 30.40
CA ALA A 796 -20.03 1.73 30.78
C ALA A 796 -21.13 2.05 29.77
N LEU A 797 -21.28 3.31 29.37
CA LEU A 797 -22.31 3.72 28.40
C LEU A 797 -22.10 3.06 27.04
N GLY A 798 -20.88 3.06 26.51
CA GLY A 798 -20.58 2.41 25.23
C GLY A 798 -20.75 0.88 25.29
N SER A 799 -20.39 0.24 26.41
CA SER A 799 -20.62 -1.21 26.59
C SER A 799 -22.12 -1.55 26.66
N ILE A 800 -22.93 -0.69 27.29
CA ILE A 800 -24.38 -0.85 27.34
C ILE A 800 -24.96 -0.69 25.93
N PHE A 801 -24.51 0.31 25.17
CA PHE A 801 -24.92 0.53 23.78
C PHE A 801 -24.70 -0.72 22.91
N ASP A 802 -23.48 -1.25 22.84
CA ASP A 802 -23.19 -2.48 22.08
C ASP A 802 -24.03 -3.67 22.57
N GLY A 803 -24.31 -3.72 23.88
CA GLY A 803 -25.20 -4.73 24.47
C GLY A 803 -26.63 -4.68 23.92
N PHE A 804 -27.16 -3.48 23.63
CA PHE A 804 -28.46 -3.32 22.98
C PHE A 804 -28.43 -3.82 21.53
N GLU A 805 -27.38 -3.48 20.77
CA GLU A 805 -27.23 -3.93 19.37
C GLU A 805 -27.14 -5.45 19.28
N PHE A 806 -26.33 -6.10 20.15
CA PHE A 806 -26.26 -7.56 20.19
C PHE A 806 -27.58 -8.22 20.62
N TYR A 807 -28.33 -7.58 21.52
CA TYR A 807 -29.65 -8.04 21.92
C TYR A 807 -30.63 -7.98 20.75
N GLU A 808 -30.62 -6.90 19.97
CA GLU A 808 -31.45 -6.76 18.78
C GLU A 808 -31.11 -7.82 17.73
N TRP A 809 -29.82 -8.05 17.45
CA TRP A 809 -29.39 -9.12 16.54
C TRP A 809 -29.84 -10.50 17.03
N TRP A 810 -29.72 -10.77 18.33
CA TRP A 810 -30.20 -12.02 18.90
C TRP A 810 -31.71 -12.20 18.72
N GLN A 811 -32.51 -11.13 18.88
CA GLN A 811 -33.95 -11.17 18.60
C GLN A 811 -34.24 -11.45 17.12
N LEU A 812 -33.54 -10.80 16.19
CA LEU A 812 -33.71 -11.02 14.75
C LEU A 812 -33.35 -12.47 14.38
N PHE A 813 -32.22 -12.98 14.87
CA PHE A 813 -31.81 -14.37 14.64
C PHE A 813 -32.78 -15.39 15.24
N SER A 814 -33.38 -15.09 16.41
CA SER A 814 -34.41 -15.95 17.02
C SER A 814 -35.68 -16.07 16.16
N GLN A 815 -35.90 -15.09 15.27
CA GLN A 815 -37.01 -15.04 14.32
C GLN A 815 -36.62 -15.55 12.92
N ASN A 816 -35.45 -16.19 12.77
CA ASN A 816 -34.87 -16.62 11.49
C ASN A 816 -34.65 -15.47 10.48
N MET A 817 -34.41 -14.26 10.99
CA MET A 817 -34.02 -13.11 10.18
C MET A 817 -32.50 -12.96 10.20
N TYR A 818 -31.88 -13.29 9.08
CA TYR A 818 -30.44 -13.28 8.87
C TYR A 818 -30.06 -12.19 7.86
N PRO A 819 -28.76 -11.86 7.68
CA PRO A 819 -28.33 -10.88 6.68
C PRO A 819 -28.85 -11.20 5.27
N SER A 820 -28.95 -12.49 4.92
CA SER A 820 -29.44 -12.97 3.62
C SER A 820 -30.96 -12.87 3.43
N THR A 821 -31.74 -12.62 4.48
CA THR A 821 -33.20 -12.74 4.43
C THR A 821 -33.85 -11.63 3.58
N SER A 822 -33.27 -10.44 3.53
CA SER A 822 -33.74 -9.33 2.70
C SER A 822 -32.63 -8.30 2.45
N ASN A 823 -32.79 -7.46 1.43
CA ASN A 823 -31.90 -6.32 1.18
C ASN A 823 -31.77 -5.42 2.41
N ALA A 824 -32.89 -5.13 3.10
CA ALA A 824 -32.90 -4.29 4.30
C ALA A 824 -32.05 -4.88 5.43
N LEU A 825 -32.16 -6.18 5.69
CA LEU A 825 -31.37 -6.87 6.71
C LEU A 825 -29.90 -6.97 6.30
N THR A 826 -29.59 -7.19 5.02
CA THR A 826 -28.21 -7.12 4.49
C THR A 826 -27.55 -5.78 4.83
N THR A 827 -28.21 -4.67 4.49
CA THR A 827 -27.70 -3.33 4.74
C THR A 827 -27.59 -3.03 6.24
N TYR A 828 -28.59 -3.44 7.04
CA TYR A 828 -28.61 -3.20 8.49
C TYR A 828 -27.49 -3.95 9.22
N PHE A 829 -27.42 -5.29 9.07
CA PHE A 829 -26.43 -6.10 9.79
C PHE A 829 -25.00 -5.69 9.44
N PHE A 830 -24.75 -5.34 8.18
CA PHE A 830 -23.45 -4.90 7.75
C PHE A 830 -23.10 -3.52 8.31
N THR A 831 -23.94 -2.50 8.09
CA THR A 831 -23.64 -1.12 8.49
C THR A 831 -23.58 -0.96 10.00
N VAL A 832 -24.55 -1.51 10.74
CA VAL A 832 -24.55 -1.53 12.20
C VAL A 832 -23.39 -2.38 12.72
N GLY A 833 -23.06 -3.50 12.06
CA GLY A 833 -21.94 -4.34 12.47
C GLY A 833 -20.56 -3.69 12.32
N ILE A 834 -20.34 -2.94 11.24
CA ILE A 834 -19.12 -2.14 11.07
C ILE A 834 -19.09 -1.02 12.12
N HIS A 835 -20.21 -0.35 12.41
CA HIS A 835 -20.27 0.67 13.48
C HIS A 835 -19.98 0.07 14.87
N ALA A 836 -20.64 -1.02 15.25
CA ALA A 836 -20.40 -1.72 16.51
C ALA A 836 -18.93 -2.16 16.63
N THR A 837 -18.29 -2.57 15.54
CA THR A 837 -16.84 -2.86 15.53
C THR A 837 -16.00 -1.62 15.88
N HIS A 838 -16.37 -0.44 15.40
CA HIS A 838 -15.68 0.82 15.75
C HIS A 838 -15.90 1.21 17.22
N VAL A 839 -17.11 0.98 17.77
CA VAL A 839 -17.40 1.16 19.20
C VAL A 839 -16.53 0.22 20.04
N LEU A 840 -16.50 -1.08 19.72
CA LEU A 840 -15.65 -2.07 20.39
C LEU A 840 -14.16 -1.68 20.37
N ILE A 841 -13.64 -1.23 19.23
CA ILE A 841 -12.26 -0.71 19.13
C ILE A 841 -12.07 0.47 20.08
N GLY A 842 -13.02 1.41 20.11
CA GLY A 842 -13.00 2.54 21.04
C GLY A 842 -12.99 2.10 22.50
N LEU A 843 -13.81 1.12 22.88
CA LEU A 843 -13.83 0.56 24.24
C LEU A 843 -12.48 -0.06 24.62
N LEU A 844 -11.84 -0.80 23.72
CA LEU A 844 -10.51 -1.37 23.95
C LEU A 844 -9.43 -0.29 24.13
N VAL A 845 -9.45 0.75 23.30
CA VAL A 845 -8.55 1.91 23.46
C VAL A 845 -8.80 2.61 24.79
N MET A 846 -10.07 2.74 25.20
CA MET A 846 -10.44 3.36 26.46
C MET A 846 -9.92 2.57 27.67
N VAL A 847 -10.01 1.24 27.64
CA VAL A 847 -9.39 0.36 28.66
C VAL A 847 -7.88 0.60 28.73
N TYR A 848 -7.19 0.70 27.59
CA TYR A 848 -5.77 1.04 27.55
C TYR A 848 -5.48 2.42 28.18
N LEU A 849 -6.28 3.45 27.90
CA LEU A 849 -6.13 4.78 28.49
C LEU A 849 -6.36 4.75 30.02
N ILE A 850 -7.35 4.01 30.49
CA ILE A 850 -7.60 3.85 31.93
C ILE A 850 -6.40 3.18 32.60
N ILE A 851 -5.86 2.09 32.03
CA ILE A 851 -4.68 1.40 32.57
C ILE A 851 -3.46 2.32 32.58
N LYS A 852 -3.22 3.06 31.50
CA LYS A 852 -2.11 4.02 31.41
C LYS A 852 -2.26 5.16 32.41
N GLY A 853 -3.48 5.65 32.63
CA GLY A 853 -3.78 6.68 33.63
C GLY A 853 -3.58 6.18 35.06
N LEU A 854 -3.99 4.95 35.39
CA LEU A 854 -3.74 4.32 36.69
C LEU A 854 -2.24 4.15 36.99
N ARG A 855 -1.41 4.00 35.95
CA ARG A 855 0.07 3.96 36.05
C ARG A 855 0.73 5.34 36.08
N GLY A 856 -0.05 6.43 36.16
CA GLY A 856 0.47 7.79 36.17
C GLY A 856 0.98 8.30 34.82
N GLY A 857 0.54 7.68 33.71
CA GLY A 857 1.00 8.03 32.35
C GLY A 857 0.47 9.35 31.78
N PHE A 858 -0.47 10.01 32.47
CA PHE A 858 -1.09 11.27 32.03
C PHE A 858 -0.87 12.40 33.02
N THR A 859 -0.61 13.58 32.48
CA THR A 859 -0.47 14.84 33.22
C THR A 859 -1.14 15.96 32.41
N LYS A 860 -1.19 17.18 32.96
CA LYS A 860 -1.68 18.35 32.23
C LYS A 860 -0.90 18.62 30.93
N SER A 861 0.40 18.32 30.88
CA SER A 861 1.25 18.51 29.70
C SER A 861 1.27 17.30 28.77
N ASN A 862 0.92 16.12 29.27
CA ASN A 862 0.87 14.87 28.50
C ASN A 862 -0.57 14.32 28.54
N GLN A 863 -1.49 15.01 27.86
CA GLN A 863 -2.93 14.65 27.81
C GLN A 863 -3.38 14.22 26.42
N GLU A 864 -2.54 14.43 25.41
CA GLU A 864 -2.92 14.43 23.99
C GLU A 864 -3.61 13.15 23.53
N ALA A 865 -3.21 11.97 24.03
CA ALA A 865 -3.86 10.71 23.68
C ALA A 865 -5.33 10.65 24.15
N VAL A 866 -5.66 11.28 25.28
CA VAL A 866 -7.04 11.40 25.78
C VAL A 866 -7.85 12.35 24.88
N GLU A 867 -7.24 13.44 24.41
CA GLU A 867 -7.87 14.32 23.42
C GLU A 867 -8.13 13.58 22.10
N MET A 868 -7.14 12.83 21.58
CA MET A 868 -7.31 12.08 20.33
C MET A 868 -8.40 11.03 20.43
N PHE A 869 -8.47 10.33 21.57
CA PHE A 869 -9.54 9.39 21.84
C PHE A 869 -10.91 10.07 21.90
N GLY A 870 -11.01 11.22 22.58
CA GLY A 870 -12.26 11.98 22.62
C GLY A 870 -12.76 12.38 21.24
N ILE A 871 -11.85 12.79 20.33
CA ILE A 871 -12.22 13.12 18.94
C ILE A 871 -12.71 11.88 18.19
N TYR A 872 -12.01 10.75 18.30
CA TYR A 872 -12.44 9.49 17.68
C TYR A 872 -13.81 9.03 18.21
N TRP A 873 -13.99 9.05 19.53
CA TRP A 873 -15.23 8.62 20.16
C TRP A 873 -16.42 9.50 19.77
N SER A 874 -16.23 10.83 19.73
CA SER A 874 -17.28 11.73 19.25
C SER A 874 -17.61 11.57 17.77
N PHE A 875 -16.67 11.14 16.94
CA PHE A 875 -16.97 10.76 15.56
C PHE A 875 -17.86 9.51 15.50
N VAL A 876 -17.53 8.46 16.26
CA VAL A 876 -18.34 7.23 16.35
C VAL A 876 -19.77 7.52 16.81
N ASP A 877 -19.93 8.40 17.80
CA ASP A 877 -21.25 8.85 18.28
C ASP A 877 -22.00 9.66 17.20
N ALA A 878 -21.33 10.58 16.52
CA ALA A 878 -21.94 11.40 15.47
C ALA A 878 -22.40 10.55 14.28
N LEU A 879 -21.63 9.53 13.91
CA LEU A 879 -21.97 8.60 12.86
C LEU A 879 -23.23 7.80 13.18
N TRP A 880 -23.42 7.40 14.44
CA TRP A 880 -24.62 6.67 14.87
C TRP A 880 -25.92 7.44 14.59
N VAL A 881 -25.90 8.77 14.67
CA VAL A 881 -27.09 9.60 14.37
C VAL A 881 -27.61 9.33 12.94
N PHE A 882 -26.70 9.19 11.98
CA PHE A 882 -27.05 8.87 10.60
C PHE A 882 -27.57 7.45 10.47
N ILE A 883 -26.90 6.48 11.11
CA ILE A 883 -27.30 5.06 11.10
C ILE A 883 -28.68 4.89 11.73
N PHE A 884 -28.91 5.49 12.90
CA PHE A 884 -30.20 5.49 13.58
C PHE A 884 -31.30 6.05 12.69
N ALA A 885 -31.07 7.22 12.07
CA ALA A 885 -32.04 7.79 11.14
C ALA A 885 -32.32 6.85 9.96
N PHE A 886 -31.28 6.23 9.40
CA PHE A 886 -31.37 5.41 8.19
C PHE A 886 -32.14 4.11 8.38
N PHE A 887 -32.01 3.46 9.54
CA PHE A 887 -32.56 2.13 9.78
C PHE A 887 -33.77 2.10 10.74
N PHE A 888 -33.89 3.07 11.65
CA PHE A 888 -34.98 3.09 12.63
C PHE A 888 -36.10 4.06 12.26
N LEU A 889 -35.78 5.17 11.57
CA LEU A 889 -36.74 6.25 11.31
C LEU A 889 -37.24 6.30 9.87
N LEU A 890 -36.36 6.02 8.91
CA LEU A 890 -36.67 5.97 7.49
C LEU A 890 -37.04 4.54 7.11
#